data_AF-A0A8T7FXK5-F1
#
_entry.id   AF-A0A8T7FXK5-F1
#
_cell.length_a   1.000
_cell.length_b   1.000
_cell.length_c   1.000
_cell.angle_alpha   90.00
_cell.angle_beta   90.00
_cell.angle_gamma   90.00
#
_symmetry.space_group_name_H-M   'P 1'
#
loop_
_entity.id
_entity.type
_entity.pdbx_description
1 polymer ?
#
loop_
_entity_poly.entity_id
_entity_poly.type
_entity_poly.pdbx_seq_one_letter_code
_entity_poly.pdbx_strand_id
1 'polypeptide(L)'
;MKTLRSITPFLQAEKSIPVWLLGLCVLAFGSLSPWLGFYWDDWPLAWFIHVLGPEGFLGFAPQRPFSGVLYFLSSALLGTRPIAWQLYALVWRWVAAMLFWLLLRQLWPRRARMAVAGGILFALYPGFSQQSIALIYSLYFIYYSLFLASLVVMVKALKSVQQYWRLTAVGLLLSAAAMLSTEYFYGLELLRSLLVVVVILRLRENWRDSLVASFRYWLPYGLLVAGIFAWRFNVSSEVSYDINIFSNFAASPVESANYYTTTILTDVYEATLLAWGQVFNLADLGDFGARIFGLYTVVIILGVVLSGSVLWWQKNEKLEIKPDILNHVSPPLIALLALLIGGLSFWMTDLPLRLGYPWDRGFLPMAFGSVILMAWLLTQLLDWIRLPDILQIVLVSIVAGLSIGFQFETGTGYLRAWRTQSDLYQQLYWRAPNLARDTVVISAELKDLRFYTDNSLTGQLSWIYDPNYDPDTDSFSMPYFWNFVGEGWGSRLPEFKAEENFELDYRFFTFDGNTSRSIVVHNQPGQCLRVLNPAYDDLFPKLPEELLEPLAVSSPHEVIQTDGLAEWPTAQFGPEAEHEWCHPYQKADLARQMEDWKAVAEIGDEALGQYEPLHAAELVPFIIGYANLGDIEKAEALTLEAYAFKGDERMQPMLCAVWLDLANTNGDTFGEDIQRQLSCSP
;
A
#
# COMPACT_ATOMS: atom_id res chain seq x y z
N MET A 1 16.67 1.75 -43.33
CA MET A 1 16.15 3.08 -43.78
C MET A 1 14.69 3.09 -44.24
N LYS A 2 14.17 2.09 -44.99
CA LYS A 2 12.75 2.06 -45.41
C LYS A 2 11.75 1.88 -44.23
N THR A 3 12.10 1.11 -43.22
CA THR A 3 11.29 0.88 -41.99
C THR A 3 11.17 2.13 -41.10
N LEU A 4 12.22 2.94 -40.99
CA LEU A 4 12.15 4.20 -40.22
C LEU A 4 11.20 5.22 -40.85
N ARG A 5 11.12 5.28 -42.20
CA ARG A 5 10.21 6.18 -42.93
C ARG A 5 8.74 5.80 -42.83
N SER A 6 8.41 4.52 -42.60
CA SER A 6 7.01 4.10 -42.38
C SER A 6 6.54 4.30 -40.94
N ILE A 7 7.47 4.40 -39.98
CA ILE A 7 7.15 4.58 -38.56
C ILE A 7 6.96 6.08 -38.22
N THR A 8 7.69 6.99 -38.87
CA THR A 8 7.61 8.44 -38.58
C THR A 8 6.19 9.03 -38.64
N PRO A 9 5.34 8.69 -39.63
CA PRO A 9 3.97 9.19 -39.68
C PRO A 9 3.10 8.69 -38.52
N PHE A 10 3.34 7.47 -38.04
CA PHE A 10 2.64 6.93 -36.88
C PHE A 10 3.04 7.64 -35.59
N LEU A 11 4.34 7.86 -35.36
CA LEU A 11 4.85 8.55 -34.17
C LEU A 11 4.41 10.02 -34.08
N GLN A 12 4.14 10.65 -35.23
CA GLN A 12 3.61 12.01 -35.30
C GLN A 12 2.08 12.08 -35.14
N ALA A 13 1.37 10.95 -35.33
CA ALA A 13 -0.07 10.93 -35.21
C ALA A 13 -0.49 11.10 -33.74
N GLU A 14 -1.51 11.92 -33.50
CA GLU A 14 -2.17 12.06 -32.19
C GLU A 14 -2.65 10.70 -31.63
N LYS A 15 -2.95 9.75 -32.53
CA LYS A 15 -3.31 8.37 -32.18
C LYS A 15 -2.18 7.57 -31.51
N SER A 16 -0.94 8.05 -31.54
CA SER A 16 0.20 7.40 -30.87
C SER A 16 0.32 7.75 -29.39
N ILE A 17 -0.32 8.82 -28.91
CA ILE A 17 -0.21 9.27 -27.51
C ILE A 17 -0.57 8.16 -26.49
N PRO A 18 -1.64 7.36 -26.68
CA PRO A 18 -1.91 6.24 -25.78
C PRO A 18 -0.74 5.25 -25.68
N VAL A 19 -0.04 4.95 -26.77
CA VAL A 19 1.11 4.02 -26.76
C VAL A 19 2.28 4.61 -25.99
N TRP A 20 2.52 5.91 -26.14
CA TRP A 20 3.55 6.61 -25.38
C TRP A 20 3.28 6.63 -23.89
N LEU A 21 2.04 6.92 -23.49
CA LEU A 21 1.62 6.88 -22.09
C LEU A 21 1.78 5.46 -21.52
N LEU A 22 1.44 4.42 -22.30
CA LEU A 22 1.66 3.04 -21.89
C LEU A 22 3.14 2.75 -21.65
N GLY A 23 4.02 3.18 -22.56
CA GLY A 23 5.47 3.02 -22.40
C GLY A 23 6.00 3.68 -21.12
N LEU A 24 5.50 4.88 -20.78
CA LEU A 24 5.87 5.57 -19.53
C LEU A 24 5.33 4.83 -18.29
N CYS A 25 4.09 4.33 -18.32
CA CYS A 25 3.53 3.51 -17.24
C CYS A 25 4.30 2.21 -17.04
N VAL A 26 4.69 1.53 -18.13
CA VAL A 26 5.52 0.30 -18.07
C VAL A 26 6.88 0.60 -17.45
N LEU A 27 7.51 1.71 -17.82
CA LEU A 27 8.80 2.09 -17.26
C LEU A 27 8.71 2.41 -15.76
N ALA A 28 7.67 3.14 -15.34
CA ALA A 28 7.45 3.54 -13.94
C ALA A 28 7.00 2.40 -13.02
N PHE A 29 6.08 1.56 -13.49
CA PHE A 29 5.34 0.61 -12.64
C PHE A 29 5.52 -0.86 -13.04
N GLY A 30 5.87 -1.12 -14.31
CA GLY A 30 5.96 -2.47 -14.87
C GLY A 30 7.31 -3.16 -14.62
N SER A 31 8.36 -2.39 -14.37
CA SER A 31 9.73 -2.89 -14.24
C SER A 31 9.93 -3.82 -13.04
N LEU A 32 9.17 -3.63 -11.96
CA LEU A 32 9.26 -4.45 -10.74
C LEU A 32 8.09 -5.44 -10.57
N SER A 33 7.03 -5.34 -11.37
CA SER A 33 5.79 -6.12 -11.18
C SER A 33 5.97 -7.63 -11.01
N PRO A 34 6.93 -8.33 -11.66
CA PRO A 34 7.13 -9.76 -11.46
C PRO A 34 7.61 -10.16 -10.06
N TRP A 35 8.15 -9.23 -9.29
CA TRP A 35 8.71 -9.47 -7.95
C TRP A 35 7.89 -8.80 -6.84
N LEU A 36 6.78 -8.15 -7.17
CA LEU A 36 5.87 -7.54 -6.20
C LEU A 36 4.76 -8.52 -5.82
N GLY A 37 4.33 -8.45 -4.56
CA GLY A 37 3.26 -9.28 -4.02
C GLY A 37 1.99 -8.51 -3.70
N PHE A 38 1.29 -8.96 -2.65
CA PHE A 38 0.17 -8.25 -2.04
C PHE A 38 0.63 -7.44 -0.83
N TYR A 39 -0.07 -6.34 -0.56
CA TYR A 39 0.28 -5.39 0.50
C TYR A 39 -1.00 -4.86 1.14
N TRP A 40 -0.91 -4.51 2.42
CA TRP A 40 -2.00 -3.88 3.16
C TRP A 40 -3.37 -4.54 2.92
N ASP A 41 -4.37 -3.76 2.50
CA ASP A 41 -5.72 -4.21 2.17
C ASP A 41 -5.79 -5.26 1.05
N ASP A 42 -4.75 -5.41 0.20
CA ASP A 42 -4.75 -6.45 -0.82
C ASP A 42 -4.76 -7.85 -0.20
N TRP A 43 -4.12 -8.06 0.95
CA TRP A 43 -4.04 -9.37 1.59
C TRP A 43 -5.39 -9.90 2.09
N PRO A 44 -6.16 -9.14 2.90
CA PRO A 44 -7.52 -9.53 3.26
C PRO A 44 -8.39 -9.79 2.03
N LEU A 45 -8.28 -8.93 1.00
CA LEU A 45 -9.07 -9.07 -0.23
C LEU A 45 -8.67 -10.32 -1.01
N ALA A 46 -7.37 -10.62 -1.14
CA ALA A 46 -6.89 -11.83 -1.78
C ALA A 46 -7.33 -13.10 -1.03
N TRP A 47 -7.31 -13.07 0.30
CA TRP A 47 -7.82 -14.16 1.12
C TRP A 47 -9.34 -14.35 0.95
N PHE A 48 -10.13 -13.27 0.89
CA PHE A 48 -11.56 -13.36 0.58
C PHE A 48 -11.83 -13.96 -0.81
N ILE A 49 -11.02 -13.65 -1.82
CA ILE A 49 -11.12 -14.30 -3.15
C ILE A 49 -10.91 -15.81 -3.01
N HIS A 50 -9.97 -16.24 -2.16
CA HIS A 50 -9.65 -17.65 -1.92
C HIS A 50 -10.80 -18.38 -1.22
N VAL A 51 -11.29 -17.86 -0.09
CA VAL A 51 -12.25 -18.58 0.76
C VAL A 51 -13.72 -18.37 0.39
N LEU A 52 -14.12 -17.18 -0.09
CA LEU A 52 -15.51 -16.89 -0.50
C LEU A 52 -15.73 -17.05 -2.00
N GLY A 53 -14.65 -17.18 -2.78
CA GLY A 53 -14.69 -17.01 -4.22
C GLY A 53 -15.02 -15.57 -4.66
N PRO A 54 -15.08 -15.33 -5.99
CA PRO A 54 -15.44 -14.01 -6.51
C PRO A 54 -16.80 -13.48 -6.04
N GLU A 55 -17.79 -14.37 -5.87
CA GLU A 55 -19.17 -14.00 -5.53
C GLU A 55 -19.30 -13.39 -4.14
N GLY A 56 -18.41 -13.72 -3.20
CA GLY A 56 -18.38 -13.13 -1.87
C GLY A 56 -18.30 -11.60 -1.87
N PHE A 57 -17.71 -11.00 -2.91
CA PHE A 57 -17.64 -9.54 -3.05
C PHE A 57 -18.98 -8.85 -3.32
N LEU A 58 -20.01 -9.59 -3.73
CA LEU A 58 -21.37 -9.05 -3.80
C LEU A 58 -21.89 -8.67 -2.40
N GLY A 59 -21.32 -9.24 -1.33
CA GLY A 59 -21.56 -8.81 0.06
C GLY A 59 -21.13 -7.38 0.37
N PHE A 60 -20.31 -6.72 -0.46
CA PHE A 60 -19.97 -5.30 -0.33
C PHE A 60 -21.11 -4.37 -0.79
N ALA A 61 -22.11 -4.91 -1.49
CA ALA A 61 -23.14 -4.11 -2.15
C ALA A 61 -23.95 -3.18 -1.22
N PRO A 62 -24.27 -3.54 0.04
CA PRO A 62 -24.99 -2.65 0.94
C PRO A 62 -24.28 -1.30 1.14
N GLN A 63 -22.95 -1.29 1.17
CA GLN A 63 -22.17 -0.07 1.40
C GLN A 63 -21.66 0.55 0.10
N ARG A 64 -21.22 -0.25 -0.87
CA ARG A 64 -20.66 0.23 -2.14
C ARG A 64 -21.13 -0.67 -3.30
N PRO A 65 -22.38 -0.51 -3.78
CA PRO A 65 -23.03 -1.41 -4.74
C PRO A 65 -22.19 -1.72 -5.96
N PHE A 66 -21.66 -0.68 -6.61
CA PHE A 66 -20.92 -0.86 -7.85
C PHE A 66 -19.48 -1.35 -7.60
N SER A 67 -18.90 -1.00 -6.44
CA SER A 67 -17.59 -1.51 -6.03
C SER A 67 -17.62 -3.04 -5.87
N GLY A 68 -18.63 -3.60 -5.20
CA GLY A 68 -18.77 -5.05 -5.04
C GLY A 68 -18.84 -5.80 -6.37
N VAL A 69 -19.57 -5.25 -7.35
CA VAL A 69 -19.62 -5.80 -8.72
C VAL A 69 -18.24 -5.72 -9.41
N LEU A 70 -17.52 -4.61 -9.27
CA LEU A 70 -16.19 -4.46 -9.86
C LEU A 70 -15.15 -5.39 -9.20
N TYR A 71 -15.24 -5.60 -7.90
CA TYR A 71 -14.46 -6.62 -7.20
C TYR A 71 -14.77 -8.01 -7.76
N PHE A 72 -16.05 -8.41 -7.80
CA PHE A 72 -16.48 -9.70 -8.35
C PHE A 72 -15.95 -9.96 -9.76
N LEU A 73 -16.12 -9.00 -10.68
CA LEU A 73 -15.67 -9.15 -12.06
C LEU A 73 -14.15 -9.22 -12.17
N SER A 74 -13.43 -8.39 -11.39
CA SER A 74 -11.97 -8.35 -11.44
C SER A 74 -11.36 -9.60 -10.80
N SER A 75 -11.90 -10.09 -9.68
CA SER A 75 -11.44 -11.30 -9.02
C SER A 75 -11.78 -12.56 -9.81
N ALA A 76 -12.95 -12.64 -10.45
CA ALA A 76 -13.28 -13.74 -11.36
C ALA A 76 -12.31 -13.83 -12.55
N LEU A 77 -11.76 -12.69 -13.00
CA LEU A 77 -10.80 -12.64 -14.09
C LEU A 77 -9.36 -12.98 -13.65
N LEU A 78 -8.92 -12.48 -12.50
CA LEU A 78 -7.51 -12.46 -12.11
C LEU A 78 -7.16 -13.50 -11.04
N GLY A 79 -8.13 -13.95 -10.25
CA GLY A 79 -7.93 -14.84 -9.11
C GLY A 79 -6.99 -14.23 -8.07
N THR A 80 -6.11 -15.07 -7.50
CA THR A 80 -5.26 -14.74 -6.35
C THR A 80 -3.78 -14.56 -6.72
N ARG A 81 -3.46 -14.29 -8.00
CA ARG A 81 -2.07 -14.13 -8.48
C ARG A 81 -1.62 -12.67 -8.37
N PRO A 82 -0.58 -12.32 -7.57
CA PRO A 82 -0.16 -10.93 -7.39
C PRO A 82 0.21 -10.22 -8.70
N ILE A 83 1.02 -10.86 -9.56
CA ILE A 83 1.46 -10.28 -10.83
C ILE A 83 0.28 -9.88 -11.74
N ALA A 84 -0.82 -10.63 -11.71
CA ALA A 84 -2.00 -10.33 -12.50
C ALA A 84 -2.62 -9.00 -12.06
N TRP A 85 -2.70 -8.76 -10.75
CA TRP A 85 -3.18 -7.52 -10.16
C TRP A 85 -2.23 -6.35 -10.41
N GLN A 86 -0.90 -6.55 -10.32
CA GLN A 86 0.10 -5.51 -10.64
C GLN A 86 -0.06 -5.01 -12.09
N LEU A 87 -0.21 -5.92 -13.05
CA LEU A 87 -0.44 -5.58 -14.46
C LEU A 87 -1.82 -4.93 -14.67
N TYR A 88 -2.85 -5.40 -13.95
CA TYR A 88 -4.19 -4.85 -14.03
C TYR A 88 -4.25 -3.39 -13.51
N ALA A 89 -3.60 -3.10 -12.38
CA ALA A 89 -3.46 -1.75 -11.84
C ALA A 89 -2.70 -0.82 -12.80
N LEU A 90 -1.64 -1.32 -13.45
CA LEU A 90 -0.90 -0.58 -14.47
C LEU A 90 -1.79 -0.21 -15.66
N VAL A 91 -2.56 -1.17 -16.18
CA VAL A 91 -3.50 -0.96 -17.29
C VAL A 91 -4.52 0.11 -16.93
N TRP A 92 -5.12 0.05 -15.74
CA TRP A 92 -6.13 1.04 -15.35
C TRP A 92 -5.55 2.42 -15.05
N ARG A 93 -4.32 2.51 -14.53
CA ARG A 93 -3.60 3.78 -14.44
C ARG A 93 -3.31 4.39 -15.81
N TRP A 94 -2.93 3.56 -16.78
CA TRP A 94 -2.76 3.97 -18.17
C TRP A 94 -4.07 4.45 -18.80
N VAL A 95 -5.18 3.73 -18.60
CA VAL A 95 -6.51 4.14 -19.08
C VAL A 95 -6.92 5.49 -18.48
N ALA A 96 -6.74 5.68 -17.17
CA ALA A 96 -7.02 6.94 -16.49
C ALA A 96 -6.19 8.09 -17.08
N ALA A 97 -4.88 7.90 -17.29
CA ALA A 97 -4.01 8.91 -17.90
C ALA A 97 -4.40 9.24 -19.36
N MET A 98 -4.79 8.24 -20.14
CA MET A 98 -5.29 8.43 -21.50
C MET A 98 -6.59 9.24 -21.52
N LEU A 99 -7.55 8.91 -20.64
CA LEU A 99 -8.81 9.64 -20.52
C LEU A 99 -8.60 11.08 -20.04
N PHE A 100 -7.66 11.28 -19.10
CA PHE A 100 -7.26 12.60 -18.64
C PHE A 100 -6.66 13.43 -19.78
N TRP A 101 -5.68 12.89 -20.52
CA TRP A 101 -5.14 13.52 -21.72
C TRP A 101 -6.23 13.89 -22.72
N LEU A 102 -7.14 12.95 -23.02
CA LEU A 102 -8.24 13.16 -23.95
C LEU A 102 -9.19 14.27 -23.47
N LEU A 103 -9.46 14.35 -22.17
CA LEU A 103 -10.25 15.42 -21.56
C LEU A 103 -9.56 16.77 -21.77
N LEU A 104 -8.26 16.89 -21.44
CA LEU A 104 -7.51 18.12 -21.65
C LEU A 104 -7.50 18.53 -23.13
N ARG A 105 -7.33 17.56 -24.05
CA ARG A 105 -7.37 17.78 -25.50
C ARG A 105 -8.72 18.32 -25.96
N GLN A 106 -9.82 17.85 -25.40
CA GLN A 106 -11.16 18.36 -25.70
C GLN A 106 -11.44 19.71 -25.07
N LEU A 107 -10.99 19.95 -23.84
CA LEU A 107 -11.18 21.21 -23.13
C LEU A 107 -10.36 22.33 -23.75
N TRP A 108 -9.10 22.07 -24.14
CA TRP A 108 -8.21 23.05 -24.75
C TRP A 108 -7.64 22.56 -26.10
N PRO A 109 -8.44 22.55 -27.18
CA PRO A 109 -8.01 22.03 -28.47
C PRO A 109 -6.79 22.74 -29.06
N ARG A 110 -6.51 23.99 -28.68
CA ARG A 110 -5.34 24.73 -29.19
C ARG A 110 -4.06 24.49 -28.37
N ARG A 111 -4.12 23.63 -27.35
CA ARG A 111 -3.04 23.41 -26.37
C ARG A 111 -2.64 21.93 -26.32
N ALA A 112 -2.35 21.34 -27.48
CA ALA A 112 -1.96 19.94 -27.59
C ALA A 112 -0.76 19.58 -26.69
N ARG A 113 0.27 20.44 -26.64
CA ARG A 113 1.42 20.26 -25.74
C ARG A 113 1.04 20.19 -24.25
N MET A 114 0.18 21.10 -23.78
CA MET A 114 -0.31 21.06 -22.39
C MET A 114 -1.11 19.77 -22.13
N ALA A 115 -1.94 19.34 -23.08
CA ALA A 115 -2.69 18.10 -22.94
C ALA A 115 -1.75 16.90 -22.80
N VAL A 116 -0.76 16.77 -23.69
CA VAL A 116 0.25 15.69 -23.65
C VAL A 116 1.05 15.72 -22.34
N ALA A 117 1.55 16.90 -21.94
CA ALA A 117 2.23 17.08 -20.67
C ALA A 117 1.34 16.68 -19.48
N GLY A 118 0.07 17.10 -19.48
CA GLY A 118 -0.90 16.70 -18.46
C GLY A 118 -1.16 15.20 -18.42
N GLY A 119 -1.22 14.51 -19.56
CA GLY A 119 -1.31 13.05 -19.60
C GLY A 119 -0.10 12.35 -18.98
N ILE A 120 1.11 12.82 -19.33
CA ILE A 120 2.38 12.30 -18.79
C ILE A 120 2.44 12.52 -17.28
N LEU A 121 2.19 13.75 -16.83
CA LEU A 121 2.25 14.13 -15.42
C LEU A 121 1.15 13.44 -14.59
N PHE A 122 -0.05 13.21 -15.15
CA PHE A 122 -1.09 12.44 -14.48
C PHE A 122 -0.68 10.99 -14.28
N ALA A 123 -0.14 10.35 -15.32
CA ALA A 123 0.34 8.97 -15.22
C ALA A 123 1.42 8.83 -14.12
N LEU A 124 2.25 9.86 -13.93
CA LEU A 124 3.43 9.84 -13.08
C LEU A 124 3.25 10.65 -11.78
N TYR A 125 2.02 11.03 -11.42
CA TYR A 125 1.77 11.93 -10.28
C TYR A 125 2.45 11.42 -9.00
N PRO A 126 3.43 12.16 -8.45
CA PRO A 126 4.24 11.70 -7.33
C PRO A 126 3.52 11.82 -5.98
N GLY A 127 2.43 12.59 -5.89
CA GLY A 127 1.61 12.64 -4.67
C GLY A 127 0.84 11.35 -4.37
N PHE A 128 1.03 10.30 -5.17
CA PHE A 128 0.48 8.97 -4.94
C PHE A 128 1.59 7.91 -5.10
N SER A 129 1.95 7.25 -3.99
CA SER A 129 3.01 6.23 -3.91
C SER A 129 2.47 4.80 -3.80
N GLN A 130 1.16 4.60 -3.78
CA GLN A 130 0.57 3.29 -3.45
C GLN A 130 0.24 2.41 -4.65
N GLN A 131 0.92 2.59 -5.80
CA GLN A 131 0.65 1.79 -7.01
C GLN A 131 0.77 0.27 -6.76
N SER A 132 1.75 -0.13 -5.95
CA SER A 132 2.06 -1.54 -5.69
C SER A 132 0.99 -2.24 -4.85
N ILE A 133 0.13 -1.49 -4.15
CA ILE A 133 -1.07 -2.02 -3.46
C ILE A 133 -2.16 -2.21 -4.54
N ALA A 134 -1.88 -3.14 -5.45
CA ALA A 134 -2.44 -3.18 -6.79
C ALA A 134 -3.89 -3.68 -6.82
N LEU A 135 -4.29 -4.60 -5.94
CA LEU A 135 -5.65 -5.15 -5.95
C LEU A 135 -6.64 -4.02 -5.67
N ILE A 136 -6.50 -3.31 -4.56
CA ILE A 136 -7.42 -2.22 -4.21
C ILE A 136 -7.27 -1.02 -5.15
N TYR A 137 -6.06 -0.55 -5.46
CA TYR A 137 -5.90 0.66 -6.27
C TYR A 137 -6.16 0.47 -7.75
N SER A 138 -6.11 -0.76 -8.27
CA SER A 138 -6.64 -1.02 -9.62
C SER A 138 -8.09 -0.57 -9.73
N LEU A 139 -8.90 -0.83 -8.70
CA LEU A 139 -10.30 -0.42 -8.68
C LEU A 139 -10.44 1.10 -8.50
N TYR A 140 -9.62 1.74 -7.67
CA TYR A 140 -9.62 3.20 -7.58
C TYR A 140 -9.27 3.86 -8.92
N PHE A 141 -8.36 3.28 -9.71
CA PHE A 141 -8.11 3.74 -11.08
C PHE A 141 -9.26 3.44 -12.04
N ILE A 142 -10.02 2.35 -11.85
CA ILE A 142 -11.30 2.12 -12.57
C ILE A 142 -12.29 3.23 -12.23
N TYR A 143 -12.52 3.52 -10.96
CA TYR A 143 -13.47 4.54 -10.50
C TYR A 143 -13.08 5.91 -11.06
N TYR A 144 -11.80 6.25 -11.03
CA TYR A 144 -11.29 7.48 -11.61
C TYR A 144 -11.45 7.49 -13.15
N SER A 145 -11.21 6.36 -13.82
CA SER A 145 -11.43 6.21 -15.26
C SER A 145 -12.91 6.40 -15.63
N LEU A 146 -13.85 5.85 -14.85
CA LEU A 146 -15.29 6.04 -15.06
C LEU A 146 -15.67 7.52 -14.93
N PHE A 147 -15.15 8.21 -13.92
CA PHE A 147 -15.33 9.66 -13.75
C PHE A 147 -14.76 10.45 -14.94
N LEU A 148 -13.50 10.20 -15.33
CA LEU A 148 -12.86 10.89 -16.45
C LEU A 148 -13.55 10.60 -17.78
N ALA A 149 -13.96 9.36 -18.03
CA ALA A 149 -14.74 8.97 -19.21
C ALA A 149 -16.08 9.70 -19.24
N SER A 150 -16.75 9.85 -18.09
CA SER A 150 -17.98 10.63 -17.98
C SER A 150 -17.75 12.10 -18.37
N LEU A 151 -16.65 12.72 -17.92
CA LEU A 151 -16.31 14.09 -18.32
C LEU A 151 -16.00 14.21 -19.82
N VAL A 152 -15.23 13.27 -20.37
CA VAL A 152 -14.90 13.19 -21.80
C VAL A 152 -16.18 13.09 -22.65
N VAL A 153 -17.11 12.23 -22.26
CA VAL A 153 -18.40 12.06 -22.94
C VAL A 153 -19.29 13.28 -22.77
N MET A 154 -19.32 13.89 -21.59
CA MET A 154 -20.05 15.13 -21.32
C MET A 154 -19.58 16.26 -22.26
N VAL A 155 -18.27 16.51 -22.35
CA VAL A 155 -17.73 17.55 -23.23
C VAL A 155 -18.05 17.26 -24.70
N LYS A 156 -18.03 15.97 -25.11
CA LYS A 156 -18.45 15.56 -26.46
C LYS A 156 -19.93 15.80 -26.72
N ALA A 157 -20.80 15.56 -25.73
CA ALA A 157 -22.24 15.83 -25.82
C ALA A 157 -22.52 17.31 -26.05
N LEU A 158 -21.83 18.20 -25.30
CA LEU A 158 -22.01 19.66 -25.43
C LEU A 158 -21.65 20.20 -26.83
N LYS A 159 -20.75 19.52 -27.54
CA LYS A 159 -20.32 19.88 -28.90
C LYS A 159 -21.18 19.25 -30.00
N SER A 160 -22.10 18.34 -29.67
CA SER A 160 -22.87 17.56 -30.63
C SER A 160 -24.38 17.65 -30.36
N VAL A 161 -25.09 18.47 -31.13
CA VAL A 161 -26.54 18.64 -31.00
C VAL A 161 -27.29 17.34 -31.32
N GLN A 162 -26.85 16.59 -32.35
CA GLN A 162 -27.54 15.39 -32.82
C GLN A 162 -27.45 14.21 -31.83
N GLN A 163 -26.32 14.08 -31.12
CA GLN A 163 -26.08 12.95 -30.21
C GLN A 163 -26.21 13.33 -28.74
N TYR A 164 -26.63 14.57 -28.44
CA TYR A 164 -26.64 15.13 -27.09
C TYR A 164 -27.26 14.17 -26.07
N TRP A 165 -28.52 13.75 -26.27
CA TRP A 165 -29.22 12.91 -25.30
C TRP A 165 -28.59 11.52 -25.12
N ARG A 166 -28.09 10.91 -26.21
CA ARG A 166 -27.42 9.60 -26.14
C ARG A 166 -26.12 9.70 -25.35
N LEU A 167 -25.30 10.71 -25.64
CA LEU A 167 -24.02 10.92 -24.95
C LEU A 167 -24.25 11.36 -23.50
N THR A 168 -25.23 12.21 -23.23
CA THR A 168 -25.60 12.58 -21.86
C THR A 168 -26.05 11.38 -21.05
N ALA A 169 -26.86 10.46 -21.61
CA ALA A 169 -27.23 9.23 -20.94
C ALA A 169 -26.01 8.35 -20.61
N VAL A 170 -25.08 8.17 -21.55
CA VAL A 170 -23.83 7.44 -21.29
C VAL A 170 -22.98 8.13 -20.22
N GLY A 171 -22.84 9.45 -20.28
CA GLY A 171 -22.11 10.22 -19.28
C GLY A 171 -22.72 10.10 -17.89
N LEU A 172 -24.05 10.12 -17.77
CA LEU A 172 -24.77 9.92 -16.51
C LEU A 172 -24.55 8.51 -15.95
N LEU A 173 -24.62 7.46 -16.78
CA LEU A 173 -24.35 6.08 -16.35
C LEU A 173 -22.93 5.91 -15.82
N LEU A 174 -21.94 6.47 -16.52
CA LEU A 174 -20.53 6.43 -16.09
C LEU A 174 -20.30 7.21 -14.78
N SER A 175 -20.95 8.37 -14.62
CA SER A 175 -20.89 9.18 -13.41
C SER A 175 -21.55 8.47 -12.22
N ALA A 176 -22.72 7.85 -12.46
CA ALA A 176 -23.42 7.06 -11.46
C ALA A 176 -22.58 5.87 -11.01
N ALA A 177 -21.98 5.14 -11.96
CA ALA A 177 -21.08 4.02 -11.67
C ALA A 177 -19.86 4.46 -10.82
N ALA A 178 -19.23 5.58 -11.16
CA ALA A 178 -18.11 6.12 -10.38
C ALA A 178 -18.54 6.48 -8.95
N MET A 179 -19.65 7.20 -8.77
CA MET A 179 -20.12 7.61 -7.45
C MET A 179 -20.64 6.44 -6.60
N LEU A 180 -21.27 5.43 -7.20
CA LEU A 180 -21.72 4.22 -6.49
C LEU A 180 -20.55 3.28 -6.11
N SER A 181 -19.33 3.60 -6.54
CA SER A 181 -18.13 2.83 -6.22
C SER A 181 -17.38 3.38 -5.00
N THR A 182 -17.17 4.70 -4.96
CA THR A 182 -16.42 5.35 -3.89
C THR A 182 -16.75 6.84 -3.76
N GLU A 183 -16.67 7.32 -2.52
CA GLU A 183 -16.81 8.71 -2.10
C GLU A 183 -15.57 9.58 -2.38
N TYR A 184 -14.43 8.99 -2.74
CA TYR A 184 -13.17 9.73 -2.98
C TYR A 184 -13.29 10.85 -4.01
N PHE A 185 -14.09 10.63 -5.05
CA PHE A 185 -14.21 11.56 -6.18
C PHE A 185 -15.47 12.44 -6.14
N TYR A 186 -16.27 12.37 -5.06
CA TYR A 186 -17.53 13.11 -4.96
C TYR A 186 -17.35 14.60 -5.13
N GLY A 187 -16.33 15.19 -4.50
CA GLY A 187 -16.05 16.61 -4.65
C GLY A 187 -15.72 17.02 -6.09
N LEU A 188 -15.06 16.16 -6.87
CA LEU A 188 -14.75 16.44 -8.27
C LEU A 188 -16.00 16.46 -9.18
N GLU A 189 -17.11 15.82 -8.79
CA GLU A 189 -18.36 15.90 -9.56
C GLU A 189 -18.95 17.32 -9.58
N LEU A 190 -18.65 18.13 -8.55
CA LEU A 190 -19.03 19.54 -8.49
C LEU A 190 -18.33 20.39 -9.57
N LEU A 191 -17.16 19.93 -10.06
CA LEU A 191 -16.37 20.61 -11.10
C LEU A 191 -17.11 20.69 -12.43
N ARG A 192 -18.08 19.79 -12.69
CA ARG A 192 -18.84 19.76 -13.94
C ARG A 192 -19.49 21.10 -14.25
N SER A 193 -19.99 21.79 -13.22
CA SER A 193 -20.63 23.10 -13.37
C SER A 193 -19.70 24.10 -14.07
N LEU A 194 -18.44 24.19 -13.61
CA LEU A 194 -17.42 25.04 -14.19
C LEU A 194 -17.00 24.55 -15.59
N LEU A 195 -16.80 23.24 -15.77
CA LEU A 195 -16.40 22.67 -17.06
C LEU A 195 -17.45 22.95 -18.16
N VAL A 196 -18.74 22.79 -17.84
CA VAL A 196 -19.84 23.09 -18.75
C VAL A 196 -19.83 24.58 -19.11
N VAL A 197 -19.70 25.48 -18.13
CA VAL A 197 -19.61 26.93 -18.37
C VAL A 197 -18.46 27.27 -19.31
N VAL A 198 -17.26 26.73 -19.06
CA VAL A 198 -16.08 26.97 -19.90
C VAL A 198 -16.28 26.48 -21.33
N VAL A 199 -16.93 25.33 -21.52
CA VAL A 199 -17.20 24.79 -22.87
C VAL A 199 -18.26 25.62 -23.59
N ILE A 200 -19.36 25.99 -22.92
CA ILE A 200 -20.46 26.74 -23.53
C ILE A 200 -20.04 28.16 -23.90
N LEU A 201 -19.24 28.84 -23.06
CA LEU A 201 -18.69 30.17 -23.36
C LEU A 201 -17.80 30.18 -24.62
N ARG A 202 -17.25 29.03 -25.03
CA ARG A 202 -16.49 28.91 -26.29
C ARG A 202 -17.37 28.64 -27.50
N LEU A 203 -18.57 28.10 -27.28
CA LEU A 203 -19.52 27.77 -28.33
C LEU A 203 -20.50 28.92 -28.64
N ARG A 204 -20.61 29.90 -27.75
CA ARG A 204 -21.57 31.01 -27.84
C ARG A 204 -20.89 32.36 -27.61
N GLU A 205 -21.36 33.39 -28.30
CA GLU A 205 -20.80 34.74 -28.20
C GLU A 205 -21.33 35.53 -26.98
N ASN A 206 -22.56 35.27 -26.53
CA ASN A 206 -23.20 36.00 -25.41
C ASN A 206 -23.02 35.27 -24.07
N TRP A 207 -22.46 35.96 -23.07
CA TRP A 207 -22.21 35.40 -21.73
C TRP A 207 -23.49 35.08 -20.94
N ARG A 208 -24.55 35.90 -21.04
CA ARG A 208 -25.79 35.67 -20.28
C ARG A 208 -26.50 34.40 -20.76
N ASP A 209 -26.64 34.28 -22.07
CA ASP A 209 -27.24 33.09 -22.69
C ASP A 209 -26.38 31.84 -22.47
N SER A 210 -25.06 32.02 -22.34
CA SER A 210 -24.13 30.94 -22.00
C SER A 210 -24.34 30.42 -20.58
N LEU A 211 -24.55 31.29 -19.59
CA LEU A 211 -24.81 30.85 -18.21
C LEU A 211 -26.14 30.09 -18.09
N VAL A 212 -27.21 30.60 -18.71
CA VAL A 212 -28.52 29.92 -18.71
C VAL A 212 -28.43 28.57 -19.42
N ALA A 213 -27.74 28.51 -20.56
CA ALA A 213 -27.51 27.24 -21.26
C ALA A 213 -26.65 26.28 -20.43
N SER A 214 -25.61 26.78 -19.78
CA SER A 214 -24.74 25.97 -18.92
C SER A 214 -25.51 25.33 -17.79
N PHE A 215 -26.39 26.08 -17.13
CA PHE A 215 -27.26 25.52 -16.09
C PHE A 215 -28.15 24.39 -16.64
N ARG A 216 -28.78 24.57 -17.80
CA ARG A 216 -29.62 23.54 -18.43
C ARG A 216 -28.85 22.28 -18.81
N TYR A 217 -27.63 22.43 -19.33
CA TYR A 217 -26.78 21.31 -19.73
C TYR A 217 -26.15 20.59 -18.52
N TRP A 218 -25.90 21.32 -17.43
CA TRP A 218 -25.41 20.76 -16.18
C TRP A 218 -26.51 20.06 -15.37
N LEU A 219 -27.76 20.53 -15.46
CA LEU A 219 -28.88 20.08 -14.62
C LEU A 219 -29.05 18.54 -14.56
N PRO A 220 -28.94 17.75 -15.65
CA PRO A 220 -29.06 16.30 -15.56
C PRO A 220 -28.00 15.67 -14.63
N TYR A 221 -26.76 16.17 -14.69
CA TYR A 221 -25.68 15.71 -13.81
C TYR A 221 -25.87 16.23 -12.38
N GLY A 222 -26.32 17.48 -12.22
CA GLY A 222 -26.64 18.05 -10.91
C GLY A 222 -27.73 17.26 -10.17
N LEU A 223 -28.78 16.82 -10.89
CA LEU A 223 -29.84 15.97 -10.35
C LEU A 223 -29.31 14.58 -9.96
N LEU A 224 -28.41 14.00 -10.76
CA LEU A 224 -27.78 12.72 -10.43
C LEU A 224 -26.94 12.82 -9.14
N VAL A 225 -26.08 13.85 -9.05
CA VAL A 225 -25.27 14.10 -7.85
C VAL A 225 -26.18 14.27 -6.63
N ALA A 226 -27.20 15.12 -6.71
CA ALA A 226 -28.15 15.31 -5.61
C ALA A 226 -28.86 14.00 -5.22
N GLY A 227 -29.25 13.18 -6.20
CA GLY A 227 -29.89 11.89 -5.96
C GLY A 227 -28.98 10.88 -5.26
N ILE A 228 -27.71 10.78 -5.67
CA ILE A 228 -26.76 9.86 -5.04
C ILE A 228 -26.37 10.34 -3.64
N PHE A 229 -26.18 11.64 -3.42
CA PHE A 229 -25.94 12.17 -2.08
C PHE A 229 -27.13 11.90 -1.14
N ALA A 230 -28.36 12.11 -1.62
CA ALA A 230 -29.56 11.79 -0.85
C ALA A 230 -29.65 10.30 -0.53
N TRP A 231 -29.38 9.42 -1.50
CA TRP A 231 -29.34 7.97 -1.25
C TRP A 231 -28.24 7.61 -0.26
N ARG A 232 -27.01 8.13 -0.43
CA ARG A 232 -25.86 7.83 0.42
C ARG A 232 -26.11 8.23 1.88
N PHE A 233 -26.69 9.40 2.10
CA PHE A 233 -27.05 9.87 3.44
C PHE A 233 -28.00 8.93 4.18
N ASN A 234 -28.91 8.26 3.46
CA ASN A 234 -29.86 7.31 4.07
C ASN A 234 -29.25 5.90 4.29
N VAL A 235 -28.17 5.56 3.59
CA VAL A 235 -27.53 4.23 3.67
C VAL A 235 -26.27 4.23 4.55
N SER A 236 -25.57 5.35 4.69
CA SER A 236 -24.26 5.40 5.35
C SER A 236 -24.30 5.60 6.87
N SER A 237 -25.47 5.66 7.50
CA SER A 237 -25.61 5.89 8.95
C SER A 237 -25.11 4.73 9.82
N GLU A 238 -24.63 3.63 9.23
CA GLU A 238 -24.23 2.42 9.96
C GLU A 238 -22.74 2.05 9.83
N VAL A 239 -21.94 2.62 8.90
CA VAL A 239 -20.62 2.01 8.57
C VAL A 239 -19.51 2.94 8.03
N SER A 240 -19.47 4.24 8.33
CA SER A 240 -18.39 5.11 7.81
C SER A 240 -17.97 6.19 8.79
N TYR A 241 -16.70 6.62 8.67
CA TYR A 241 -16.11 7.70 9.46
C TYR A 241 -17.09 8.84 9.74
N ASP A 242 -17.13 9.29 10.98
CA ASP A 242 -18.03 10.35 11.40
C ASP A 242 -17.76 11.65 10.63
N ILE A 243 -18.85 12.32 10.23
CA ILE A 243 -18.76 13.64 9.61
C ILE A 243 -18.56 14.67 10.74
N ASN A 244 -17.29 14.91 11.08
CA ASN A 244 -16.88 15.71 12.23
C ASN A 244 -16.94 17.23 11.99
N ILE A 245 -17.03 17.68 10.74
CA ILE A 245 -16.99 19.12 10.44
C ILE A 245 -18.14 19.89 11.10
N PHE A 246 -19.35 19.34 11.11
CA PHE A 246 -20.51 20.03 11.68
C PHE A 246 -20.47 20.11 13.20
N SER A 247 -20.04 19.03 13.87
CA SER A 247 -19.88 18.99 15.33
C SER A 247 -18.75 19.93 15.78
N ASN A 248 -17.61 19.95 15.07
CA ASN A 248 -16.50 20.85 15.37
C ASN A 248 -16.92 22.33 15.25
N PHE A 249 -17.59 22.72 14.16
CA PHE A 249 -18.07 24.09 13.98
C PHE A 249 -19.16 24.48 14.99
N ALA A 250 -20.03 23.54 15.41
CA ALA A 250 -21.02 23.79 16.45
C ALA A 250 -20.36 24.02 17.82
N ALA A 251 -19.29 23.28 18.13
CA ALA A 251 -18.56 23.39 19.39
C ALA A 251 -17.67 24.65 19.46
N SER A 252 -16.92 24.96 18.40
CA SER A 252 -15.94 26.06 18.39
C SER A 252 -15.75 26.65 16.97
N PRO A 253 -16.58 27.63 16.55
CA PRO A 253 -16.60 28.11 15.17
C PRO A 253 -15.29 28.78 14.70
N VAL A 254 -14.67 29.63 15.51
CA VAL A 254 -13.46 30.37 15.13
C VAL A 254 -12.24 29.45 15.06
N GLU A 255 -12.10 28.56 16.04
CA GLU A 255 -11.03 27.57 16.07
C GLU A 255 -11.16 26.59 14.91
N SER A 256 -12.36 26.06 14.67
CA SER A 256 -12.63 25.19 13.52
C SER A 256 -12.35 25.89 12.19
N ALA A 257 -12.76 27.15 12.04
CA ALA A 257 -12.45 27.92 10.82
C ALA A 257 -10.93 28.04 10.59
N ASN A 258 -10.16 28.34 11.63
CA ASN A 258 -8.70 28.43 11.56
C ASN A 258 -8.06 27.06 11.27
N TYR A 259 -8.51 26.01 11.95
CA TYR A 259 -8.05 24.63 11.74
C TYR A 259 -8.26 24.20 10.29
N TYR A 260 -9.51 24.19 9.81
CA TYR A 260 -9.82 23.75 8.45
C TYR A 260 -9.17 24.64 7.38
N THR A 261 -9.07 25.95 7.60
CA THR A 261 -8.35 26.83 6.65
C THR A 261 -6.87 26.44 6.57
N THR A 262 -6.22 26.21 7.71
CA THR A 262 -4.80 25.83 7.76
C THR A 262 -4.58 24.44 7.17
N THR A 263 -5.45 23.48 7.50
CA THR A 263 -5.42 22.12 6.95
C THR A 263 -5.59 22.14 5.44
N ILE A 264 -6.61 22.82 4.91
CA ILE A 264 -6.84 22.94 3.46
C ILE A 264 -5.64 23.55 2.75
N LEU A 265 -5.06 24.64 3.27
CA LEU A 265 -3.90 25.28 2.66
C LEU A 265 -2.66 24.37 2.68
N THR A 266 -2.45 23.64 3.78
CA THR A 266 -1.35 22.69 3.94
C THR A 266 -1.50 21.53 2.97
N ASP A 267 -2.69 20.95 2.87
CA ASP A 267 -2.96 19.80 2.02
C ASP A 267 -2.90 20.18 0.53
N VAL A 268 -3.34 21.38 0.16
CA VAL A 268 -3.16 21.92 -1.20
C VAL A 268 -1.68 22.14 -1.50
N TYR A 269 -0.90 22.65 -0.54
CA TYR A 269 0.54 22.80 -0.66
C TYR A 269 1.23 21.43 -0.82
N GLU A 270 0.82 20.43 -0.05
CA GLU A 270 1.32 19.06 -0.13
C GLU A 270 0.99 18.39 -1.47
N ALA A 271 -0.27 18.42 -1.89
CA ALA A 271 -0.73 17.84 -3.16
C ALA A 271 -0.08 18.49 -4.39
N THR A 272 0.47 19.69 -4.26
CA THR A 272 1.11 20.44 -5.34
C THR A 272 2.61 20.54 -5.14
N LEU A 273 3.08 21.57 -4.45
CA LEU A 273 4.49 21.94 -4.39
C LEU A 273 5.35 20.84 -3.74
N LEU A 274 4.91 20.23 -2.64
CA LEU A 274 5.70 19.16 -2.01
C LEU A 274 5.62 17.85 -2.81
N ALA A 275 4.46 17.48 -3.32
CA ALA A 275 4.30 16.29 -4.16
C ALA A 275 5.27 16.35 -5.36
N TRP A 276 5.32 17.48 -6.06
CA TRP A 276 6.26 17.66 -7.17
C TRP A 276 7.69 17.94 -6.71
N GLY A 277 7.90 18.45 -5.50
CA GLY A 277 9.20 18.71 -4.91
C GLY A 277 9.96 17.43 -4.52
N GLN A 278 9.25 16.40 -4.04
CA GLN A 278 9.89 15.18 -3.56
C GLN A 278 10.62 14.38 -4.66
N VAL A 279 10.28 14.59 -5.95
CA VAL A 279 10.97 13.91 -7.07
C VAL A 279 12.42 14.39 -7.25
N PHE A 280 12.78 15.52 -6.62
CA PHE A 280 14.15 16.04 -6.61
C PHE A 280 14.98 15.48 -5.45
N ASN A 281 14.37 14.76 -4.52
CA ASN A 281 15.09 13.97 -3.51
C ASN A 281 15.50 12.65 -4.17
N LEU A 282 16.72 12.62 -4.71
CA LEU A 282 17.23 11.43 -5.40
C LEU A 282 17.72 10.42 -4.37
N ALA A 283 17.42 9.13 -4.60
CA ALA A 283 18.03 8.04 -3.85
C ALA A 283 19.56 8.07 -3.97
N ASP A 284 20.26 7.73 -2.88
CA ASP A 284 21.72 7.68 -2.86
C ASP A 284 22.25 6.26 -3.12
N LEU A 285 23.53 6.16 -3.49
CA LEU A 285 24.19 4.86 -3.71
C LEU A 285 24.15 3.96 -2.46
N GLY A 286 24.16 4.56 -1.26
CA GLY A 286 24.07 3.84 0.01
C GLY A 286 22.75 3.10 0.19
N ASP A 287 21.64 3.67 -0.30
CA ASP A 287 20.30 3.12 -0.10
C ASP A 287 20.02 1.92 -1.01
N PHE A 288 20.60 1.91 -2.20
CA PHE A 288 20.29 0.94 -3.26
C PHE A 288 21.42 -0.04 -3.58
N GLY A 289 22.66 0.28 -3.24
CA GLY A 289 23.82 -0.39 -3.81
C GLY A 289 23.95 -0.18 -5.32
N ALA A 290 25.11 -0.51 -5.87
CA ALA A 290 25.50 -0.11 -7.24
C ALA A 290 24.54 -0.62 -8.34
N ARG A 291 23.98 -1.84 -8.20
CA ARG A 291 23.12 -2.46 -9.22
C ARG A 291 21.75 -1.78 -9.32
N ILE A 292 21.05 -1.65 -8.20
CA ILE A 292 19.72 -1.02 -8.17
C ILE A 292 19.84 0.48 -8.48
N PHE A 293 20.89 1.14 -7.99
CA PHE A 293 21.18 2.54 -8.34
C PHE A 293 21.41 2.73 -9.86
N GLY A 294 22.11 1.79 -10.50
CA GLY A 294 22.27 1.77 -11.96
C GLY A 294 20.93 1.65 -12.70
N LEU A 295 20.05 0.75 -12.26
CA LEU A 295 18.70 0.60 -12.83
C LEU A 295 17.85 1.87 -12.61
N TYR A 296 17.86 2.43 -11.40
CA TYR A 296 17.21 3.69 -11.05
C TYR A 296 17.62 4.83 -11.99
N THR A 297 18.93 4.97 -12.23
CA THR A 297 19.46 5.99 -13.16
C THR A 297 19.01 5.73 -14.60
N VAL A 298 19.02 4.46 -15.05
CA VAL A 298 18.59 4.08 -16.41
C VAL A 298 17.11 4.39 -16.63
N VAL A 299 16.22 4.06 -15.67
CA VAL A 299 14.78 4.34 -15.83
C VAL A 299 14.49 5.84 -15.85
N ILE A 300 15.23 6.66 -15.10
CA ILE A 300 15.13 8.12 -15.18
C ILE A 300 15.52 8.60 -16.58
N ILE A 301 16.69 8.19 -17.09
CA ILE A 301 17.18 8.61 -18.42
C ILE A 301 16.20 8.19 -19.51
N LEU A 302 15.72 6.95 -19.48
CA LEU A 302 14.72 6.45 -20.43
C LEU A 302 13.42 7.24 -20.31
N GLY A 303 13.00 7.62 -19.11
CA GLY A 303 11.84 8.46 -18.85
C GLY A 303 11.97 9.84 -19.49
N VAL A 304 13.11 10.50 -19.31
CA VAL A 304 13.43 11.80 -19.94
C VAL A 304 13.42 11.67 -21.47
N VAL A 305 14.07 10.63 -22.02
CA VAL A 305 14.15 10.42 -23.47
C VAL A 305 12.77 10.13 -24.07
N LEU A 306 11.98 9.26 -23.44
CA LEU A 306 10.64 8.92 -23.91
C LEU A 306 9.74 10.16 -23.87
N SER A 307 9.57 10.79 -22.72
CA SER A 307 8.72 11.99 -22.57
C SER A 307 9.14 13.13 -23.51
N GLY A 308 10.45 13.38 -23.65
CA GLY A 308 11.00 14.36 -24.57
C GLY A 308 10.70 14.04 -26.03
N SER A 309 10.77 12.76 -26.41
CA SER A 309 10.45 12.32 -27.78
C SER A 309 8.97 12.55 -28.12
N VAL A 310 8.05 12.22 -27.20
CA VAL A 310 6.61 12.46 -27.38
C VAL A 310 6.34 13.95 -27.60
N LEU A 311 6.84 14.79 -26.70
CA LEU A 311 6.61 16.22 -26.73
C LEU A 311 7.27 16.88 -27.95
N TRP A 312 8.45 16.40 -28.35
CA TRP A 312 9.14 16.87 -29.55
C TRP A 312 8.37 16.59 -30.83
N TRP A 313 7.80 15.39 -30.98
CA TRP A 313 7.01 15.06 -32.17
C TRP A 313 5.68 15.80 -32.23
N GLN A 314 5.10 16.16 -31.08
CA GLN A 314 3.86 16.92 -31.00
C GLN A 314 4.05 18.45 -31.10
N LYS A 315 5.28 18.96 -31.15
CA LYS A 315 5.55 20.42 -31.17
C LYS A 315 5.05 21.14 -32.44
N ASN A 316 4.91 20.42 -33.54
CA ASN A 316 4.56 21.00 -34.85
C ASN A 316 3.05 21.09 -35.09
N GLU A 317 2.23 20.57 -34.18
CA GLU A 317 0.76 20.67 -34.27
C GLU A 317 0.30 22.10 -33.90
N LYS A 318 0.44 23.03 -34.84
CA LYS A 318 -0.01 24.42 -34.69
C LYS A 318 -1.44 24.56 -35.18
N LEU A 319 -2.41 24.52 -34.27
CA LEU A 319 -3.75 25.03 -34.54
C LEU A 319 -3.74 26.55 -34.42
N GLU A 320 -4.29 27.27 -35.40
CA GLU A 320 -4.36 28.73 -35.38
C GLU A 320 -4.96 29.25 -34.05
N ILE A 321 -4.15 30.02 -33.32
CA ILE A 321 -4.54 30.64 -32.06
C ILE A 321 -5.18 31.99 -32.38
N LYS A 322 -6.52 32.05 -32.44
CA LYS A 322 -7.20 33.32 -32.17
C LYS A 322 -6.99 33.65 -30.68
N PRO A 323 -6.55 34.88 -30.33
CA PRO A 323 -6.39 35.28 -28.94
C PRO A 323 -7.75 35.17 -28.24
N ASP A 324 -7.83 34.27 -27.27
CA ASP A 324 -9.03 34.07 -26.46
C ASP A 324 -8.56 33.93 -25.00
N ILE A 325 -8.92 34.92 -24.19
CA ILE A 325 -8.54 35.05 -22.77
C ILE A 325 -8.96 33.81 -21.99
N LEU A 326 -10.07 33.15 -22.36
CA LEU A 326 -10.55 31.93 -21.71
C LEU A 326 -9.51 30.81 -21.79
N ASN A 327 -8.70 30.71 -22.85
CA ASN A 327 -7.68 29.66 -22.96
C ASN A 327 -6.50 29.83 -22.00
N HIS A 328 -6.28 31.05 -21.48
CA HIS A 328 -5.23 31.35 -20.52
C HIS A 328 -5.71 31.28 -19.07
N VAL A 329 -6.95 31.73 -18.82
CA VAL A 329 -7.50 31.85 -17.46
C VAL A 329 -8.19 30.57 -17.00
N SER A 330 -8.82 29.81 -17.91
CA SER A 330 -9.57 28.60 -17.51
C SER A 330 -8.70 27.48 -16.92
N PRO A 331 -7.47 27.16 -17.41
CA PRO A 331 -6.68 26.10 -16.81
C PRO A 331 -6.33 26.30 -15.33
N PRO A 332 -5.70 27.43 -14.91
CA PRO A 332 -5.36 27.62 -13.50
C PRO A 332 -6.61 27.76 -12.63
N LEU A 333 -7.71 28.35 -13.13
CA LEU A 333 -8.97 28.41 -12.40
C LEU A 333 -9.56 27.02 -12.13
N ILE A 334 -9.63 26.16 -13.17
CA ILE A 334 -10.09 24.78 -13.04
C ILE A 334 -9.17 24.00 -12.10
N ALA A 335 -7.86 24.21 -12.20
CA ALA A 335 -6.88 23.53 -11.36
C ALA A 335 -7.04 23.86 -9.87
N LEU A 336 -7.13 25.16 -9.54
CA LEU A 336 -7.30 25.62 -8.15
C LEU A 336 -8.63 25.17 -7.56
N LEU A 337 -9.72 25.26 -8.33
CA LEU A 337 -11.03 24.78 -7.85
C LEU A 337 -11.02 23.25 -7.68
N ALA A 338 -10.40 22.50 -8.60
CA ALA A 338 -10.27 21.05 -8.50
C ALA A 338 -9.44 20.61 -7.29
N LEU A 339 -8.39 21.36 -6.91
CA LEU A 339 -7.63 21.12 -5.68
C LEU A 339 -8.49 21.31 -4.43
N LEU A 340 -9.28 22.38 -4.38
CA LEU A 340 -10.17 22.65 -3.25
C LEU A 340 -11.29 21.61 -3.13
N ILE A 341 -11.99 21.29 -4.22
CA ILE A 341 -13.10 20.32 -4.13
C ILE A 341 -12.59 18.87 -4.07
N GLY A 342 -11.39 18.58 -4.57
CA GLY A 342 -10.81 17.23 -4.55
C GLY A 342 -10.53 16.70 -3.15
N GLY A 343 -10.18 17.57 -2.19
CA GLY A 343 -9.95 17.21 -0.80
C GLY A 343 -11.23 17.12 0.06
N LEU A 344 -12.39 17.53 -0.48
CA LEU A 344 -13.61 17.72 0.30
C LEU A 344 -14.03 16.48 1.10
N SER A 345 -13.97 15.28 0.49
CA SER A 345 -14.36 14.03 1.16
C SER A 345 -13.50 13.71 2.39
N PHE A 346 -12.22 14.10 2.39
CA PHE A 346 -11.29 13.83 3.50
C PHE A 346 -11.43 14.86 4.61
N TRP A 347 -11.59 16.14 4.26
CA TRP A 347 -11.78 17.20 5.25
C TRP A 347 -13.11 17.09 5.99
N MET A 348 -14.17 16.59 5.34
CA MET A 348 -15.46 16.38 6.00
C MET A 348 -15.41 15.30 7.10
N THR A 349 -14.52 14.32 6.96
CA THR A 349 -14.34 13.20 7.90
C THR A 349 -13.09 13.34 8.78
N ASP A 350 -12.41 14.49 8.71
CA ASP A 350 -11.15 14.77 9.42
C ASP A 350 -10.05 13.71 9.17
N LEU A 351 -10.05 13.11 7.98
CA LEU A 351 -9.01 12.16 7.57
C LEU A 351 -7.77 12.94 7.14
N PRO A 352 -6.57 12.62 7.66
CA PRO A 352 -5.38 13.37 7.34
C PRO A 352 -4.94 13.11 5.89
N LEU A 353 -4.57 14.19 5.21
CA LEU A 353 -3.95 14.17 3.89
C LEU A 353 -2.47 14.53 4.04
N ARG A 354 -1.60 13.51 3.97
CA ARG A 354 -0.15 13.67 4.11
C ARG A 354 0.59 12.89 3.04
N LEU A 355 1.73 13.41 2.59
CA LEU A 355 2.60 12.67 1.67
C LEU A 355 3.19 11.43 2.34
N GLY A 356 3.32 10.36 1.55
CA GLY A 356 3.74 9.04 2.02
C GLY A 356 2.59 8.15 2.49
N TYR A 357 2.85 6.84 2.47
CA TYR A 357 1.94 5.83 2.97
C TYR A 357 1.65 6.03 4.48
N PRO A 358 0.39 5.85 4.94
CA PRO A 358 -0.79 5.43 4.17
C PRO A 358 -1.68 6.57 3.65
N TRP A 359 -1.33 7.82 3.93
CA TRP A 359 -2.24 8.97 3.80
C TRP A 359 -2.32 9.56 2.39
N ASP A 360 -1.26 9.40 1.59
CA ASP A 360 -1.14 10.00 0.26
C ASP A 360 -2.18 9.50 -0.76
N ARG A 361 -2.89 8.40 -0.46
CA ARG A 361 -4.05 7.94 -1.23
C ARG A 361 -5.11 9.01 -1.41
N GLY A 362 -5.26 9.92 -0.43
CA GLY A 362 -6.23 11.00 -0.51
C GLY A 362 -5.85 12.12 -1.47
N PHE A 363 -4.61 12.15 -1.97
CA PHE A 363 -4.21 13.07 -3.03
C PHE A 363 -4.61 12.61 -4.43
N LEU A 364 -5.12 11.38 -4.60
CA LEU A 364 -5.58 10.89 -5.90
C LEU A 364 -6.68 11.78 -6.54
N PRO A 365 -7.77 12.19 -5.85
CA PRO A 365 -8.70 13.18 -6.40
C PRO A 365 -8.06 14.56 -6.63
N MET A 366 -7.16 15.00 -5.74
CA MET A 366 -6.45 16.29 -5.88
C MET A 366 -5.46 16.31 -7.05
N ALA A 367 -5.02 15.13 -7.53
CA ALA A 367 -4.17 14.99 -8.71
C ALA A 367 -4.79 15.65 -9.95
N PHE A 368 -6.13 15.69 -10.07
CA PHE A 368 -6.82 16.35 -11.17
C PHE A 368 -6.38 17.82 -11.28
N GLY A 369 -6.42 18.55 -10.17
CA GLY A 369 -6.05 19.95 -10.12
C GLY A 369 -4.54 20.16 -10.13
N SER A 370 -3.81 19.38 -9.33
CA SER A 370 -2.34 19.47 -9.23
C SER A 370 -1.65 19.29 -10.59
N VAL A 371 -2.10 18.31 -11.37
CA VAL A 371 -1.52 18.02 -12.68
C VAL A 371 -1.87 19.10 -13.70
N ILE A 372 -3.10 19.63 -13.72
CA ILE A 372 -3.45 20.74 -14.62
C ILE A 372 -2.62 21.97 -14.29
N LEU A 373 -2.45 22.29 -12.99
CA LEU A 373 -1.64 23.41 -12.54
C LEU A 373 -0.19 23.23 -13.01
N MET A 374 0.41 22.07 -12.75
CA MET A 374 1.79 21.80 -13.13
C MET A 374 1.99 21.79 -14.65
N ALA A 375 1.08 21.16 -15.41
CA ALA A 375 1.13 21.17 -16.86
C ALA A 375 1.00 22.60 -17.42
N TRP A 376 0.17 23.45 -16.82
CA TRP A 376 0.03 24.86 -17.20
C TRP A 376 1.30 25.66 -16.86
N LEU A 377 1.89 25.47 -15.68
CA LEU A 377 3.13 26.11 -15.25
C LEU A 377 4.30 25.77 -16.18
N LEU A 378 4.48 24.49 -16.52
CA LEU A 378 5.62 24.01 -17.31
C LEU A 378 5.49 24.25 -18.82
N THR A 379 4.32 24.68 -19.30
CA THR A 379 4.08 24.93 -20.73
C THR A 379 3.59 26.36 -20.98
N GLN A 380 2.37 26.67 -20.55
CA GLN A 380 1.69 27.92 -20.91
C GLN A 380 2.20 29.16 -20.18
N LEU A 381 2.58 29.04 -18.90
CA LEU A 381 3.16 30.17 -18.19
C LEU A 381 4.50 30.57 -18.83
N LEU A 382 5.29 29.59 -19.26
CA LEU A 382 6.56 29.82 -19.94
C LEU A 382 6.38 30.40 -21.35
N ASP A 383 5.34 29.98 -22.08
CA ASP A 383 4.92 30.63 -23.35
C ASP A 383 4.60 32.12 -23.11
N TRP A 384 3.90 32.45 -22.03
CA TRP A 384 3.52 33.83 -21.71
C TRP A 384 4.76 34.71 -21.45
N ILE A 385 5.79 34.14 -20.81
CA ILE A 385 7.09 34.81 -20.56
C ILE A 385 8.02 34.71 -21.79
N ARG A 386 7.53 34.18 -22.92
CA ARG A 386 8.23 34.06 -24.23
C ARG A 386 9.48 33.17 -24.21
N LEU A 387 9.46 32.10 -23.41
CA LEU A 387 10.52 31.09 -23.42
C LEU A 387 10.38 30.12 -24.61
N PRO A 388 11.49 29.57 -25.12
CA PRO A 388 11.48 28.68 -26.28
C PRO A 388 10.80 27.34 -25.98
N ASP A 389 10.06 26.80 -26.95
CA ASP A 389 9.38 25.50 -26.86
C ASP A 389 10.30 24.36 -26.37
N ILE A 390 11.58 24.40 -26.75
CA ILE A 390 12.58 23.41 -26.37
C ILE A 390 12.77 23.36 -24.85
N LEU A 391 12.80 24.52 -24.17
CA LEU A 391 12.97 24.57 -22.73
C LEU A 391 11.78 23.93 -22.00
N GLN A 392 10.55 24.17 -22.48
CA GLN A 392 9.35 23.54 -21.92
C GLN A 392 9.40 22.01 -22.06
N ILE A 393 9.80 21.52 -23.24
CA ILE A 393 9.98 20.09 -23.50
C ILE A 393 10.98 19.52 -22.51
N VAL A 394 12.15 20.14 -22.37
CA VAL A 394 13.21 19.69 -21.45
C VAL A 394 12.71 19.67 -20.00
N LEU A 395 12.05 20.73 -19.53
CA LEU A 395 11.54 20.82 -18.16
C LEU A 395 10.50 19.75 -17.85
N VAL A 396 9.48 19.58 -18.71
CA VAL A 396 8.48 18.51 -18.53
C VAL A 396 9.13 17.14 -18.57
N SER A 397 10.12 16.94 -19.44
CA SER A 397 10.81 15.64 -19.57
C SER A 397 11.66 15.31 -18.35
N ILE A 398 12.36 16.29 -17.77
CA ILE A 398 13.11 16.13 -16.53
C ILE A 398 12.16 15.79 -15.39
N VAL A 399 11.08 16.56 -15.20
CA VAL A 399 10.09 16.27 -14.15
C VAL A 399 9.50 14.88 -14.34
N ALA A 400 9.12 14.49 -15.56
CA ALA A 400 8.60 13.15 -15.84
C ALA A 400 9.63 12.04 -15.55
N GLY A 401 10.89 12.21 -15.97
CA GLY A 401 11.97 11.27 -15.70
C GLY A 401 12.23 11.10 -14.20
N LEU A 402 12.27 12.20 -13.45
CA LEU A 402 12.41 12.18 -12.00
C LEU A 402 11.20 11.55 -11.29
N SER A 403 9.98 11.83 -11.76
CA SER A 403 8.77 11.15 -11.25
C SER A 403 8.81 9.64 -11.50
N ILE A 404 9.37 9.19 -12.64
CA ILE A 404 9.61 7.74 -12.88
C ILE A 404 10.61 7.19 -11.87
N GLY A 405 11.70 7.92 -11.59
CA GLY A 405 12.65 7.56 -10.54
C GLY A 405 11.98 7.40 -9.17
N PHE A 406 11.19 8.39 -8.75
CA PHE A 406 10.43 8.36 -7.49
C PHE A 406 9.50 7.14 -7.40
N GLN A 407 8.78 6.81 -8.47
CA GLN A 407 7.89 5.66 -8.50
C GLN A 407 8.65 4.33 -8.48
N PHE A 408 9.83 4.27 -9.13
CA PHE A 408 10.71 3.11 -9.08
C PHE A 408 11.26 2.89 -7.67
N GLU A 409 11.77 3.94 -7.02
CA GLU A 409 12.24 3.91 -5.63
C GLU A 409 11.14 3.46 -4.66
N THR A 410 9.95 4.02 -4.81
CA THR A 410 8.78 3.58 -4.05
C THR A 410 8.53 2.08 -4.25
N GLY A 411 8.58 1.62 -5.50
CA GLY A 411 8.44 0.20 -5.85
C GLY A 411 9.51 -0.69 -5.24
N THR A 412 10.77 -0.25 -5.09
CA THR A 412 11.80 -1.04 -4.40
C THR A 412 11.55 -1.12 -2.89
N GLY A 413 10.90 -0.10 -2.30
CA GLY A 413 10.37 -0.18 -0.94
C GLY A 413 9.37 -1.32 -0.77
N TYR A 414 8.37 -1.42 -1.66
CA TYR A 414 7.40 -2.52 -1.66
C TYR A 414 8.05 -3.88 -1.93
N LEU A 415 9.05 -3.96 -2.81
CA LEU A 415 9.81 -5.18 -3.04
C LEU A 415 10.52 -5.68 -1.77
N ARG A 416 11.16 -4.76 -1.03
CA ARG A 416 11.80 -5.09 0.25
C ARG A 416 10.78 -5.57 1.27
N ALA A 417 9.68 -4.84 1.43
CA ALA A 417 8.60 -5.21 2.35
C ALA A 417 7.98 -6.58 2.02
N TRP A 418 7.84 -6.93 0.73
CA TRP A 418 7.39 -8.27 0.31
C TRP A 418 8.34 -9.37 0.78
N ARG A 419 9.66 -9.15 0.62
CA ARG A 419 10.66 -10.13 1.06
C ARG A 419 10.70 -10.26 2.58
N THR A 420 10.67 -9.14 3.30
CA THR A 420 10.65 -9.15 4.78
C THR A 420 9.39 -9.83 5.32
N GLN A 421 8.23 -9.62 4.69
CA GLN A 421 7.00 -10.31 5.09
C GLN A 421 7.08 -11.81 4.77
N SER A 422 7.58 -12.19 3.59
CA SER A 422 7.73 -13.61 3.24
C SER A 422 8.69 -14.31 4.20
N ASP A 423 9.82 -13.69 4.53
CA ASP A 423 10.79 -14.19 5.50
C ASP A 423 10.17 -14.35 6.91
N LEU A 424 9.41 -13.37 7.40
CA LEU A 424 8.67 -13.48 8.66
C LEU A 424 7.81 -14.74 8.72
N TYR A 425 6.99 -14.98 7.69
CA TYR A 425 6.09 -16.13 7.69
C TYR A 425 6.79 -17.46 7.46
N GLN A 426 7.87 -17.49 6.67
CA GLN A 426 8.65 -18.71 6.49
C GLN A 426 9.33 -19.11 7.79
N GLN A 427 9.92 -18.16 8.51
CA GLN A 427 10.50 -18.44 9.82
C GLN A 427 9.43 -18.89 10.82
N LEU A 428 8.25 -18.26 10.81
CA LEU A 428 7.13 -18.69 11.67
C LEU A 428 6.69 -20.11 11.32
N TYR A 429 6.57 -20.41 10.02
CA TYR A 429 6.22 -21.75 9.52
C TYR A 429 7.29 -22.80 9.90
N TRP A 430 8.58 -22.46 9.86
CA TRP A 430 9.62 -23.39 10.30
C TRP A 430 9.56 -23.67 11.80
N ARG A 431 9.31 -22.62 12.59
CA ARG A 431 9.27 -22.62 14.05
C ARG A 431 8.00 -23.23 14.63
N ALA A 432 6.88 -23.06 13.94
CA ALA A 432 5.57 -23.55 14.28
C ALA A 432 4.94 -24.13 13.01
N PRO A 433 5.27 -25.38 12.63
CA PRO A 433 4.83 -25.96 11.35
C PRO A 433 3.34 -26.27 11.30
N ASN A 434 2.69 -26.35 12.46
CA ASN A 434 1.24 -26.35 12.59
C ASN A 434 0.85 -25.58 13.88
N LEU A 435 -0.32 -24.96 13.86
CA LEU A 435 -0.87 -24.18 14.98
C LEU A 435 -2.29 -24.68 15.26
N ALA A 436 -2.63 -24.84 16.54
CA ALA A 436 -4.00 -25.11 16.96
C ALA A 436 -4.93 -24.00 16.46
N ARG A 437 -6.15 -24.34 16.01
CA ARG A 437 -7.16 -23.34 15.65
C ARG A 437 -7.49 -22.42 16.83
N ASP A 438 -8.00 -21.23 16.52
CA ASP A 438 -8.34 -20.15 17.47
C ASP A 438 -7.11 -19.52 18.13
N THR A 439 -5.95 -19.66 17.48
CA THR A 439 -4.68 -19.09 17.97
C THR A 439 -4.55 -17.63 17.60
N VAL A 440 -4.20 -16.81 18.60
CA VAL A 440 -3.77 -15.43 18.38
C VAL A 440 -2.26 -15.31 18.41
N VAL A 441 -1.70 -14.73 17.35
CA VAL A 441 -0.28 -14.35 17.27
C VAL A 441 -0.17 -12.89 17.67
N ILE A 442 0.62 -12.61 18.71
CA ILE A 442 0.79 -11.27 19.26
C ILE A 442 2.19 -10.77 18.96
N SER A 443 2.32 -9.56 18.46
CA SER A 443 3.63 -8.92 18.27
C SER A 443 3.58 -7.43 18.58
N ALA A 444 4.73 -6.84 18.86
CA ALA A 444 4.88 -5.40 18.74
C ALA A 444 4.72 -4.99 17.27
N GLU A 445 4.50 -3.71 17.01
CA GLU A 445 4.45 -3.19 15.64
C GLU A 445 5.77 -3.46 14.89
N LEU A 446 5.66 -4.18 13.77
CA LEU A 446 6.79 -4.59 12.95
C LEU A 446 7.20 -3.46 12.00
N LYS A 447 8.12 -2.60 12.44
CA LYS A 447 8.51 -1.36 11.73
C LYS A 447 8.98 -1.57 10.28
N ASP A 448 9.64 -2.70 9.99
CA ASP A 448 10.10 -3.02 8.63
C ASP A 448 8.98 -3.48 7.69
N LEU A 449 7.84 -3.86 8.26
CA LEU A 449 6.61 -4.19 7.55
C LEU A 449 5.71 -2.97 7.38
N ARG A 450 6.29 -1.84 6.99
CA ARG A 450 5.61 -0.53 6.84
C ARG A 450 4.29 -0.58 6.06
N PHE A 451 4.16 -1.47 5.08
CA PHE A 451 2.96 -1.59 4.22
C PHE A 451 1.99 -2.67 4.70
N TYR A 452 2.09 -3.12 5.95
CA TYR A 452 1.23 -4.12 6.54
C TYR A 452 0.69 -3.64 7.88
N THR A 453 -0.50 -4.11 8.18
CA THR A 453 -1.13 -3.99 9.50
C THR A 453 -1.41 -5.38 10.03
N ASP A 454 -1.75 -5.48 11.30
CA ASP A 454 -2.25 -6.70 11.93
C ASP A 454 -3.40 -7.32 11.10
N ASN A 455 -4.35 -6.51 10.61
CA ASN A 455 -5.42 -6.94 9.69
C ASN A 455 -4.87 -7.59 8.41
N SER A 456 -3.76 -7.07 7.87
CA SER A 456 -3.11 -7.62 6.67
C SER A 456 -2.47 -8.97 6.96
N LEU A 457 -1.78 -9.08 8.11
CA LEU A 457 -1.09 -10.28 8.57
C LEU A 457 -2.08 -11.40 8.94
N THR A 458 -3.21 -11.07 9.53
CA THR A 458 -4.27 -12.02 9.88
C THR A 458 -4.76 -12.84 8.68
N GLY A 459 -5.06 -12.21 7.54
CA GLY A 459 -5.49 -12.94 6.34
C GLY A 459 -4.42 -13.87 5.76
N GLN A 460 -3.14 -13.51 5.91
CA GLN A 460 -2.01 -14.33 5.47
C GLN A 460 -1.79 -15.54 6.39
N LEU A 461 -1.82 -15.29 7.69
CA LEU A 461 -1.67 -16.32 8.72
C LEU A 461 -2.74 -17.40 8.53
N SER A 462 -4.00 -17.00 8.38
CA SER A 462 -5.10 -17.94 8.15
C SER A 462 -4.98 -18.72 6.86
N TRP A 463 -4.44 -18.11 5.80
CA TRP A 463 -4.19 -18.86 4.55
C TRP A 463 -3.09 -19.91 4.74
N ILE A 464 -1.99 -19.56 5.41
CA ILE A 464 -0.86 -20.47 5.58
C ILE A 464 -1.27 -21.69 6.42
N TYR A 465 -1.95 -21.47 7.55
CA TYR A 465 -2.26 -22.55 8.49
C TYR A 465 -3.59 -23.25 8.21
N ASP A 466 -4.52 -22.64 7.47
CA ASP A 466 -5.75 -23.31 7.01
C ASP A 466 -6.03 -23.02 5.52
N PRO A 467 -5.22 -23.58 4.60
CA PRO A 467 -5.36 -23.31 3.17
C PRO A 467 -6.64 -23.89 2.56
N ASN A 468 -7.29 -24.83 3.24
CA ASN A 468 -8.52 -25.50 2.79
C ASN A 468 -9.76 -25.04 3.58
N TYR A 469 -9.66 -23.91 4.28
CA TYR A 469 -10.76 -23.32 5.02
C TYR A 469 -12.03 -23.18 4.16
N ASP A 470 -13.17 -23.59 4.70
CA ASP A 470 -14.47 -23.48 4.06
C ASP A 470 -15.44 -22.68 4.96
N PRO A 471 -15.86 -21.47 4.54
CA PRO A 471 -16.71 -20.60 5.34
C PRO A 471 -18.08 -21.22 5.69
N ASP A 472 -18.61 -22.11 4.84
CA ASP A 472 -19.91 -22.74 5.06
C ASP A 472 -19.85 -23.79 6.18
N THR A 473 -18.73 -24.52 6.29
CA THR A 473 -18.52 -25.50 7.36
C THR A 473 -18.07 -24.85 8.66
N ASP A 474 -17.21 -23.84 8.57
CA ASP A 474 -16.61 -23.17 9.72
C ASP A 474 -17.42 -21.94 10.18
N SER A 475 -18.64 -21.76 9.65
CA SER A 475 -19.61 -20.73 10.07
C SER A 475 -19.04 -19.31 10.07
N PHE A 476 -18.18 -18.99 9.09
CA PHE A 476 -17.47 -17.71 8.99
C PHE A 476 -16.60 -17.37 10.24
N SER A 477 -16.16 -18.37 11.00
CA SER A 477 -15.19 -18.18 12.07
C SER A 477 -13.78 -18.02 11.50
N MET A 478 -13.04 -17.01 11.93
CA MET A 478 -11.66 -16.78 11.51
C MET A 478 -10.74 -17.76 12.26
N PRO A 479 -9.91 -18.59 11.57
CA PRO A 479 -9.17 -19.65 12.25
C PRO A 479 -7.95 -19.15 13.04
N TYR A 480 -7.33 -18.04 12.61
CA TYR A 480 -6.15 -17.46 13.23
C TYR A 480 -6.20 -15.94 13.17
N PHE A 481 -5.53 -15.28 14.11
CA PHE A 481 -5.51 -13.82 14.17
C PHE A 481 -4.14 -13.27 14.55
N TRP A 482 -3.70 -12.23 13.87
CA TRP A 482 -2.54 -11.44 14.27
C TRP A 482 -2.99 -10.17 14.99
N ASN A 483 -2.45 -9.91 16.17
CA ASN A 483 -2.74 -8.70 16.95
C ASN A 483 -1.45 -7.93 17.24
N PHE A 484 -1.44 -6.64 16.89
CA PHE A 484 -0.37 -5.74 17.33
C PHE A 484 -0.64 -5.20 18.74
N VAL A 485 0.43 -4.94 19.49
CA VAL A 485 0.40 -4.22 20.77
C VAL A 485 1.35 -3.02 20.73
N GLY A 486 1.02 -1.97 21.47
CA GLY A 486 1.81 -0.74 21.58
C GLY A 486 1.06 0.54 21.15
N GLU A 487 1.78 1.66 21.13
CA GLU A 487 1.22 3.02 21.04
C GLU A 487 0.62 3.41 19.68
N GLY A 488 0.98 2.76 18.56
CA GLY A 488 0.58 3.24 17.23
C GLY A 488 -0.84 2.88 16.81
N TRP A 489 -1.29 1.66 17.09
CA TRP A 489 -2.66 1.19 16.79
C TRP A 489 -3.45 0.73 18.02
N GLY A 490 -2.79 0.57 19.18
CA GLY A 490 -3.38 -0.05 20.37
C GLY A 490 -3.63 -1.54 20.18
N SER A 491 -3.81 -2.26 21.29
CA SER A 491 -4.27 -3.64 21.24
C SER A 491 -5.76 -3.68 20.94
N ARG A 492 -6.20 -4.60 20.07
CA ARG A 492 -7.64 -4.92 19.93
C ARG A 492 -8.13 -5.86 21.03
N LEU A 493 -7.20 -6.42 21.81
CA LEU A 493 -7.49 -7.26 22.96
C LEU A 493 -7.78 -6.41 24.20
N PRO A 494 -8.82 -6.74 24.98
CA PRO A 494 -9.29 -5.92 26.09
C PRO A 494 -8.29 -5.88 27.26
N GLU A 495 -7.78 -7.05 27.69
CA GLU A 495 -6.80 -7.20 28.78
C GLU A 495 -5.98 -8.49 28.60
N PHE A 496 -4.72 -8.51 29.04
CA PHE A 496 -3.86 -9.71 29.03
C PHE A 496 -3.97 -10.48 30.35
N LYS A 497 -5.11 -11.15 30.55
CA LYS A 497 -5.35 -12.05 31.69
C LYS A 497 -5.52 -13.48 31.19
N ALA A 498 -4.98 -14.47 31.89
CA ALA A 498 -5.12 -15.87 31.52
C ALA A 498 -6.59 -16.31 31.46
N GLU A 499 -6.92 -17.19 30.52
CA GLU A 499 -8.25 -17.79 30.30
C GLU A 499 -9.37 -16.81 29.93
N GLU A 500 -9.04 -15.61 29.43
CA GLU A 500 -10.02 -14.61 29.02
C GLU A 500 -10.43 -14.85 27.56
N ASN A 501 -11.74 -15.00 27.32
CA ASN A 501 -12.30 -15.12 25.97
C ASN A 501 -12.58 -13.73 25.39
N PHE A 502 -12.37 -13.58 24.09
CA PHE A 502 -12.66 -12.35 23.36
C PHE A 502 -13.11 -12.64 21.94
N GLU A 503 -13.80 -11.67 21.33
CA GLU A 503 -14.32 -11.76 19.97
C GLU A 503 -13.83 -10.54 19.18
N LEU A 504 -13.32 -10.76 17.97
CA LEU A 504 -12.82 -9.71 17.09
C LEU A 504 -13.44 -9.81 15.70
N ASP A 505 -13.98 -8.69 15.21
CA ASP A 505 -14.50 -8.60 13.85
C ASP A 505 -13.38 -8.57 12.81
N TYR A 506 -13.53 -9.39 11.76
CA TYR A 506 -12.70 -9.41 10.55
C TYR A 506 -13.59 -9.34 9.30
N ARG A 507 -14.34 -8.24 9.19
CA ARG A 507 -15.24 -7.92 8.09
C ARG A 507 -16.38 -8.92 7.87
N PHE A 508 -16.14 -10.01 7.13
CA PHE A 508 -17.13 -11.07 6.90
C PHE A 508 -17.02 -12.19 7.94
N PHE A 509 -15.92 -12.19 8.70
CA PHE A 509 -15.57 -13.23 9.63
C PHE A 509 -15.49 -12.65 11.03
N THR A 510 -15.59 -13.54 12.00
CA THR A 510 -15.42 -13.22 13.42
C THR A 510 -14.35 -14.16 13.98
N PHE A 511 -13.39 -13.63 14.71
CA PHE A 511 -12.38 -14.41 15.43
C PHE A 511 -12.82 -14.59 16.87
N ASP A 512 -13.00 -15.84 17.29
CA ASP A 512 -13.25 -16.22 18.67
C ASP A 512 -11.93 -16.69 19.28
N GLY A 513 -11.38 -15.93 20.23
CA GLY A 513 -10.07 -16.17 20.81
C GLY A 513 -10.09 -16.37 22.32
N ASN A 514 -9.01 -16.97 22.82
CA ASN A 514 -8.70 -17.02 24.25
C ASN A 514 -7.26 -16.55 24.48
N THR A 515 -7.03 -15.74 25.50
CA THR A 515 -5.70 -15.19 25.81
C THR A 515 -4.66 -16.26 26.13
N SER A 516 -5.05 -17.39 26.71
CA SER A 516 -4.19 -18.55 26.95
C SER A 516 -3.91 -19.37 25.68
N ARG A 517 -4.59 -19.09 24.57
CA ARG A 517 -4.30 -19.66 23.23
C ARG A 517 -3.55 -18.66 22.37
N SER A 518 -2.47 -18.12 22.92
CA SER A 518 -1.66 -17.12 22.26
C SER A 518 -0.21 -17.56 22.11
N ILE A 519 0.43 -17.05 21.07
CA ILE A 519 1.89 -17.05 20.95
C ILE A 519 2.35 -15.61 20.77
N VAL A 520 3.41 -15.23 21.50
CA VAL A 520 4.05 -13.93 21.33
C VAL A 520 5.28 -14.08 20.45
N VAL A 521 5.36 -13.23 19.43
CA VAL A 521 6.47 -13.23 18.48
C VAL A 521 7.20 -11.90 18.47
N HIS A 522 8.51 -11.98 18.30
CA HIS A 522 9.39 -10.83 18.17
C HIS A 522 10.24 -10.97 16.92
N ASN A 523 10.26 -9.93 16.09
CA ASN A 523 11.10 -9.88 14.90
C ASN A 523 11.72 -8.49 14.75
N GLN A 524 13.03 -8.44 14.52
CA GLN A 524 13.78 -7.22 14.29
C GLN A 524 14.84 -7.46 13.20
N PRO A 525 15.20 -6.42 12.44
CA PRO A 525 16.17 -6.56 11.36
C PRO A 525 17.53 -7.01 11.89
N GLY A 526 18.12 -7.99 11.20
CA GLY A 526 19.42 -8.56 11.57
C GLY A 526 19.35 -9.63 12.68
N GLN A 527 18.18 -10.21 12.93
CA GLN A 527 17.97 -11.34 13.84
C GLN A 527 16.93 -12.28 13.24
N CYS A 528 16.92 -13.53 13.68
CA CYS A 528 15.84 -14.46 13.35
C CYS A 528 14.58 -14.13 14.16
N LEU A 529 13.40 -14.47 13.61
CA LEU A 529 12.13 -14.44 14.31
C LEU A 529 12.23 -15.24 15.61
N ARG A 530 11.67 -14.73 16.69
CA ARG A 530 11.54 -15.45 17.96
C ARG A 530 10.08 -15.69 18.26
N VAL A 531 9.72 -16.94 18.51
CA VAL A 531 8.52 -17.27 19.28
C VAL A 531 8.94 -17.27 20.74
N LEU A 532 8.50 -16.27 21.49
CA LEU A 532 8.98 -16.04 22.85
C LEU A 532 8.45 -17.10 23.81
N ASN A 533 9.35 -17.59 24.66
CA ASN A 533 9.05 -18.51 25.73
C ASN A 533 8.85 -17.75 27.06
N PRO A 534 7.69 -17.86 27.71
CA PRO A 534 7.43 -17.19 28.99
C PRO A 534 8.42 -17.55 30.11
N ALA A 535 9.13 -18.69 30.02
CA ALA A 535 10.01 -19.17 31.07
C ALA A 535 11.37 -18.46 31.14
N TYR A 536 11.85 -17.86 30.04
CA TYR A 536 13.20 -17.26 30.01
C TYR A 536 13.37 -16.08 29.04
N ASP A 537 12.44 -15.85 28.11
CA ASP A 537 12.55 -14.73 27.17
C ASP A 537 12.06 -13.41 27.75
N ASP A 538 11.49 -13.39 28.96
CA ASP A 538 11.23 -12.16 29.73
C ASP A 538 12.54 -11.40 30.07
N LEU A 539 13.65 -12.14 30.12
CA LEU A 539 15.01 -11.62 30.29
C LEU A 539 15.71 -11.32 28.95
N PHE A 540 15.02 -11.46 27.80
CA PHE A 540 15.60 -11.15 26.50
C PHE A 540 15.99 -9.66 26.44
N PRO A 541 17.28 -9.31 26.22
CA PRO A 541 17.76 -7.95 26.43
C PRO A 541 17.12 -6.86 25.55
N LYS A 542 16.54 -7.25 24.40
CA LYS A 542 15.89 -6.35 23.43
C LYS A 542 14.38 -6.54 23.39
N LEU A 543 13.79 -7.19 24.40
CA LEU A 543 12.34 -7.35 24.49
C LEU A 543 11.67 -5.98 24.63
N PRO A 544 10.74 -5.60 23.72
CA PRO A 544 9.91 -4.43 23.90
C PRO A 544 9.04 -4.57 25.17
N GLU A 545 8.95 -3.50 25.97
CA GLU A 545 8.21 -3.50 27.23
C GLU A 545 6.73 -3.87 27.02
N GLU A 546 6.16 -3.47 25.87
CA GLU A 546 4.77 -3.75 25.50
C GLU A 546 4.49 -5.25 25.28
N LEU A 547 5.52 -6.09 25.16
CA LEU A 547 5.38 -7.54 25.03
C LEU A 547 5.41 -8.29 26.37
N LEU A 548 5.72 -7.63 27.49
CA LEU A 548 5.82 -8.29 28.80
C LEU A 548 4.48 -8.86 29.28
N GLU A 549 3.40 -8.06 29.24
CA GLU A 549 2.07 -8.53 29.66
C GLU A 549 1.53 -9.64 28.74
N PRO A 550 1.58 -9.52 27.39
CA PRO A 550 1.22 -10.62 26.51
C PRO A 550 2.05 -11.88 26.72
N LEU A 551 3.35 -11.74 26.98
CA LEU A 551 4.25 -12.90 27.18
C LEU A 551 3.84 -13.73 28.39
N ALA A 552 3.34 -13.08 29.45
CA ALA A 552 2.88 -13.77 30.66
C ALA A 552 1.66 -14.69 30.45
N VAL A 553 0.89 -14.51 29.37
CA VAL A 553 -0.28 -15.33 29.02
C VAL A 553 -0.06 -16.20 27.76
N SER A 554 1.14 -16.16 27.19
CA SER A 554 1.52 -16.92 25.99
C SER A 554 1.71 -18.41 26.31
N SER A 555 1.19 -19.30 25.47
CA SER A 555 1.22 -20.76 25.69
C SER A 555 1.76 -21.52 24.47
N PRO A 556 3.01 -21.27 24.04
CA PRO A 556 3.55 -21.87 22.81
C PRO A 556 3.59 -23.40 22.83
N HIS A 557 3.75 -24.04 24.00
CA HIS A 557 3.77 -25.49 24.15
C HIS A 557 2.40 -26.14 23.92
N GLU A 558 1.30 -25.42 24.18
CA GLU A 558 -0.06 -25.94 23.97
C GLU A 558 -0.53 -25.74 22.53
N VAL A 559 -0.07 -24.66 21.91
CA VAL A 559 -0.59 -24.17 20.65
C VAL A 559 0.18 -24.67 19.43
N ILE A 560 1.50 -24.82 19.54
CA ILE A 560 2.35 -25.26 18.42
C ILE A 560 2.33 -26.78 18.31
N GLN A 561 2.02 -27.28 17.13
CA GLN A 561 1.87 -28.70 16.82
C GLN A 561 2.93 -29.15 15.80
N THR A 562 3.39 -30.39 15.91
CA THR A 562 4.38 -30.99 15.00
C THR A 562 3.79 -32.04 14.06
N ASP A 563 2.54 -32.45 14.29
CA ASP A 563 1.72 -33.26 13.40
C ASP A 563 0.84 -32.37 12.50
N GLY A 564 0.35 -32.95 11.39
CA GLY A 564 -0.58 -32.23 10.50
C GLY A 564 0.02 -30.99 9.82
N LEU A 565 1.26 -31.09 9.34
CA LEU A 565 2.00 -29.96 8.74
C LEU A 565 1.16 -29.19 7.71
N ALA A 566 1.09 -27.88 7.87
CA ALA A 566 0.47 -27.02 6.87
C ALA A 566 1.28 -27.06 5.56
N GLU A 567 0.62 -26.92 4.41
CA GLU A 567 1.29 -26.85 3.11
C GLU A 567 1.63 -25.40 2.76
N TRP A 568 2.91 -25.11 2.48
CA TRP A 568 3.33 -23.75 2.12
C TRP A 568 2.66 -23.28 0.81
N PRO A 569 1.87 -22.18 0.82
CA PRO A 569 1.13 -21.73 -0.36
C PRO A 569 2.05 -21.03 -1.39
N THR A 570 2.85 -21.83 -2.08
CA THR A 570 3.92 -21.38 -2.99
C THR A 570 3.41 -20.45 -4.10
N ALA A 571 2.17 -20.64 -4.55
CA ALA A 571 1.59 -19.83 -5.62
C ALA A 571 1.33 -18.37 -5.20
N GLN A 572 1.12 -18.10 -3.90
CA GLN A 572 0.79 -16.79 -3.37
C GLN A 572 1.98 -16.14 -2.66
N PHE A 573 2.77 -16.92 -1.92
CA PHE A 573 3.87 -16.42 -1.10
C PHE A 573 5.25 -16.58 -1.76
N GLY A 574 5.32 -17.26 -2.90
CA GLY A 574 6.57 -17.61 -3.58
C GLY A 574 7.20 -18.89 -3.02
N PRO A 575 8.31 -19.35 -3.62
CA PRO A 575 9.05 -20.49 -3.10
C PRO A 575 9.64 -20.17 -1.72
N GLU A 576 9.81 -21.21 -0.93
CA GLU A 576 10.58 -21.15 0.30
C GLU A 576 12.02 -20.69 0.02
N ALA A 577 12.57 -19.91 0.94
CA ALA A 577 13.90 -19.34 0.88
C ALA A 577 14.97 -20.41 1.10
N GLU A 578 16.20 -20.09 0.72
CA GLU A 578 17.35 -20.95 1.02
C GLU A 578 17.55 -21.06 2.54
N HIS A 579 17.87 -22.26 3.01
CA HIS A 579 18.03 -22.57 4.43
C HIS A 579 19.38 -22.07 4.96
N GLU A 580 19.47 -20.76 5.22
CA GLU A 580 20.56 -20.13 5.98
C GLU A 580 20.33 -20.27 7.50
N TRP A 581 21.14 -19.61 8.34
CA TRP A 581 21.14 -19.73 9.82
C TRP A 581 19.77 -19.78 10.49
N CYS A 582 18.82 -18.94 10.07
CA CYS A 582 17.51 -18.90 10.72
C CYS A 582 16.73 -20.21 10.57
N HIS A 583 16.88 -20.97 9.48
CA HIS A 583 16.20 -22.25 9.34
C HIS A 583 16.59 -23.29 10.41
N PRO A 584 17.87 -23.70 10.57
CA PRO A 584 18.27 -24.59 11.64
C PRO A 584 18.02 -24.00 13.03
N TYR A 585 18.14 -22.68 13.23
CA TYR A 585 17.74 -22.04 14.50
C TYR A 585 16.26 -22.28 14.83
N GLN A 586 15.34 -22.01 13.89
CA GLN A 586 13.90 -22.23 14.11
C GLN A 586 13.59 -23.70 14.41
N LYS A 587 14.26 -24.64 13.73
CA LYS A 587 14.10 -26.08 13.97
C LYS A 587 14.68 -26.52 15.31
N ALA A 588 15.83 -25.98 15.71
CA ALA A 588 16.44 -26.26 17.00
C ALA A 588 15.59 -25.73 18.16
N ASP A 589 15.05 -24.52 18.05
CA ASP A 589 14.20 -23.97 19.11
C ASP A 589 12.84 -24.68 19.21
N LEU A 590 12.28 -25.15 18.09
CA LEU A 590 11.13 -26.06 18.10
C LEU A 590 11.48 -27.39 18.79
N ALA A 591 12.60 -28.02 18.44
CA ALA A 591 13.03 -29.26 19.09
C ALA A 591 13.27 -29.08 20.60
N ARG A 592 13.86 -27.95 21.01
CA ARG A 592 14.03 -27.54 22.40
C ARG A 592 12.68 -27.40 23.12
N GLN A 593 11.66 -26.86 22.46
CA GLN A 593 10.30 -26.77 23.00
C GLN A 593 9.66 -28.16 23.20
N MET A 594 9.95 -29.11 22.33
CA MET A 594 9.47 -30.49 22.43
C MET A 594 10.34 -31.38 23.34
N GLU A 595 11.34 -30.80 24.00
CA GLU A 595 12.36 -31.50 24.82
C GLU A 595 13.13 -32.59 24.05
N ASP A 596 13.20 -32.50 22.72
CA ASP A 596 14.00 -33.40 21.89
C ASP A 596 15.46 -32.91 21.82
N TRP A 597 16.15 -33.07 22.94
CA TRP A 597 17.54 -32.62 23.11
C TRP A 597 18.50 -33.24 22.09
N LYS A 598 18.20 -34.48 21.65
CA LYS A 598 18.99 -35.18 20.64
C LYS A 598 18.88 -34.45 19.29
N ALA A 599 17.67 -34.09 18.87
CA ALA A 599 17.47 -33.33 17.64
C ALA A 599 18.12 -31.94 17.72
N VAL A 600 18.07 -31.26 18.88
CA VAL A 600 18.75 -29.96 19.08
C VAL A 600 20.25 -30.08 18.82
N ALA A 601 20.90 -31.10 19.39
CA ALA A 601 22.33 -31.33 19.22
C ALA A 601 22.70 -31.72 17.79
N GLU A 602 21.92 -32.62 17.15
CA GLU A 602 22.14 -33.01 15.75
C GLU A 602 22.06 -31.81 14.79
N ILE A 603 21.08 -30.92 14.98
CA ILE A 603 20.97 -29.67 14.21
C ILE A 603 22.16 -28.75 14.50
N GLY A 604 22.56 -28.61 15.77
CA GLY A 604 23.67 -27.76 16.18
C GLY A 604 25.01 -28.22 15.62
N ASP A 605 25.27 -29.54 15.59
CA ASP A 605 26.49 -30.13 15.04
C ASP A 605 26.66 -29.81 13.55
N GLU A 606 25.56 -29.73 12.82
CA GLU A 606 25.56 -29.37 11.40
C GLU A 606 25.66 -27.85 11.19
N ALA A 607 24.82 -27.07 11.90
CA ALA A 607 24.63 -25.65 11.61
C ALA A 607 25.76 -24.75 12.15
N LEU A 608 26.25 -24.99 13.37
CA LEU A 608 27.24 -24.13 14.03
C LEU A 608 28.61 -24.14 13.32
N GLY A 609 28.89 -25.16 12.51
CA GLY A 609 30.10 -25.22 11.69
C GLY A 609 29.97 -24.58 10.31
N GLN A 610 28.75 -24.28 9.86
CA GLN A 610 28.44 -23.79 8.51
C GLN A 610 27.99 -22.32 8.50
N TYR A 611 27.35 -21.88 9.56
CA TYR A 611 26.69 -20.59 9.65
C TYR A 611 27.08 -19.88 10.96
N GLU A 612 27.06 -18.55 10.93
CA GLU A 612 27.24 -17.72 12.12
C GLU A 612 25.87 -17.25 12.63
N PRO A 613 25.64 -17.22 13.96
CA PRO A 613 24.45 -16.65 14.54
C PRO A 613 24.32 -15.16 14.25
N LEU A 614 23.09 -14.70 14.03
CA LEU A 614 22.79 -13.28 13.83
C LEU A 614 22.67 -12.53 15.16
N HIS A 615 22.30 -13.24 16.23
CA HIS A 615 22.16 -12.69 17.56
C HIS A 615 22.59 -13.68 18.65
N ALA A 616 23.17 -13.17 19.74
CA ALA A 616 23.69 -14.01 20.83
C ALA A 616 22.66 -14.98 21.41
N ALA A 617 21.44 -14.48 21.64
CA ALA A 617 20.35 -15.28 22.20
C ALA A 617 19.85 -16.39 21.25
N GLU A 618 20.32 -16.48 19.99
CA GLU A 618 19.99 -17.58 19.07
C GLU A 618 20.81 -18.84 19.37
N LEU A 619 21.86 -18.72 20.19
CA LEU A 619 22.65 -19.84 20.70
C LEU A 619 21.99 -20.56 21.88
N VAL A 620 21.01 -19.92 22.55
CA VAL A 620 20.37 -20.45 23.77
C VAL A 620 19.75 -21.83 23.58
N PRO A 621 19.04 -22.15 22.48
CA PRO A 621 18.51 -23.50 22.30
C PRO A 621 19.60 -24.57 22.27
N PHE A 622 20.72 -24.29 21.62
CA PHE A 622 21.85 -25.21 21.54
C PHE A 622 22.54 -25.38 22.90
N ILE A 623 22.73 -24.29 23.66
CA ILE A 623 23.27 -24.34 25.03
C ILE A 623 22.43 -25.30 25.88
N ILE A 624 21.11 -25.15 25.87
CA ILE A 624 20.18 -25.99 26.64
C ILE A 624 20.23 -27.45 26.14
N GLY A 625 20.25 -27.66 24.82
CA GLY A 625 20.28 -29.01 24.23
C GLY A 625 21.54 -29.80 24.60
N TYR A 626 22.73 -29.21 24.42
CA TYR A 626 23.99 -29.87 24.78
C TYR A 626 24.10 -30.12 26.27
N ALA A 627 23.68 -29.16 27.11
CA ALA A 627 23.68 -29.33 28.55
C ALA A 627 22.81 -30.52 28.99
N ASN A 628 21.60 -30.66 28.46
CA ASN A 628 20.70 -31.78 28.78
C ASN A 628 21.20 -33.14 28.30
N LEU A 629 22.06 -33.19 27.28
CA LEU A 629 22.74 -34.42 26.84
C LEU A 629 24.03 -34.73 27.62
N GLY A 630 24.44 -33.84 28.53
CA GLY A 630 25.67 -33.98 29.31
C GLY A 630 26.95 -33.52 28.59
N ASP A 631 26.83 -32.88 27.42
CA ASP A 631 27.96 -32.25 26.73
C ASP A 631 28.20 -30.83 27.29
N ILE A 632 28.67 -30.80 28.53
CA ILE A 632 28.83 -29.56 29.30
C ILE A 632 29.89 -28.66 28.68
N GLU A 633 31.00 -29.22 28.21
CA GLU A 633 32.10 -28.46 27.61
C GLU A 633 31.60 -27.63 26.42
N LYS A 634 30.77 -28.23 25.55
CA LYS A 634 30.20 -27.53 24.40
C LYS A 634 29.16 -26.50 24.81
N ALA A 635 28.30 -26.80 25.78
CA ALA A 635 27.32 -25.85 26.31
C ALA A 635 27.98 -24.62 26.95
N GLU A 636 29.06 -24.81 27.70
CA GLU A 636 29.85 -23.73 28.30
C GLU A 636 30.54 -22.87 27.23
N ALA A 637 31.14 -23.50 26.22
CA ALA A 637 31.78 -22.79 25.11
C ALA A 637 30.79 -21.87 24.37
N LEU A 638 29.60 -22.38 24.02
CA LEU A 638 28.55 -21.59 23.37
C LEU A 638 28.00 -20.49 24.29
N THR A 639 27.97 -20.72 25.60
CA THR A 639 27.57 -19.70 26.57
C THR A 639 28.56 -18.54 26.59
N LEU A 640 29.86 -18.85 26.61
CA LEU A 640 30.92 -17.82 26.56
C LEU A 640 30.93 -17.08 25.22
N GLU A 641 30.64 -17.78 24.12
CA GLU A 641 30.45 -17.15 22.81
C GLU A 641 29.28 -16.18 22.81
N ALA A 642 28.10 -16.60 23.30
CA ALA A 642 26.93 -15.75 23.43
C ALA A 642 27.20 -14.55 24.35
N TYR A 643 27.94 -14.74 25.45
CA TYR A 643 28.31 -13.66 26.37
C TYR A 643 29.30 -12.65 25.75
N ALA A 644 30.22 -13.13 24.92
CA ALA A 644 31.21 -12.30 24.22
C ALA A 644 30.69 -11.69 22.91
N PHE A 645 29.45 -12.00 22.51
CA PHE A 645 28.88 -11.58 21.24
C PHE A 645 28.79 -10.04 21.16
N LYS A 646 29.40 -9.46 20.11
CA LYS A 646 29.50 -8.01 19.97
C LYS A 646 28.13 -7.40 19.65
N GLY A 647 27.70 -6.45 20.47
CA GLY A 647 26.44 -5.72 20.29
C GLY A 647 25.33 -6.13 21.25
N ASP A 648 25.53 -7.18 22.06
CA ASP A 648 24.54 -7.75 22.98
C ASP A 648 25.05 -7.78 24.44
N GLU A 649 25.55 -6.63 24.92
CA GLU A 649 26.25 -6.46 26.22
C GLU A 649 25.41 -6.78 27.47
N ARG A 650 24.14 -7.18 27.31
CA ARG A 650 23.20 -7.48 28.41
C ARG A 650 22.71 -8.92 28.41
N MET A 651 23.38 -9.85 27.73
CA MET A 651 22.99 -11.28 27.73
C MET A 651 23.14 -11.99 29.08
N GLN A 652 23.93 -11.44 30.00
CA GLN A 652 24.23 -12.06 31.30
C GLN A 652 23.00 -12.55 32.08
N PRO A 653 21.92 -11.76 32.29
CA PRO A 653 20.79 -12.20 33.10
C PRO A 653 20.07 -13.40 32.48
N MET A 654 19.86 -13.39 31.17
CA MET A 654 19.23 -14.49 30.43
C MET A 654 20.08 -15.76 30.50
N LEU A 655 21.40 -15.66 30.25
CA LEU A 655 22.31 -16.81 30.34
C LEU A 655 22.39 -17.37 31.76
N CYS A 656 22.40 -16.51 32.77
CA CYS A 656 22.36 -16.94 34.17
C CYS A 656 21.07 -17.68 34.51
N ALA A 657 19.91 -17.18 34.07
CA ALA A 657 18.64 -17.85 34.29
C ALA A 657 18.62 -19.25 33.65
N VAL A 658 19.15 -19.40 32.43
CA VAL A 658 19.28 -20.70 31.76
C VAL A 658 20.11 -21.68 32.58
N TRP A 659 21.30 -21.27 33.06
CA TRP A 659 22.17 -22.15 33.84
C TRP A 659 21.63 -22.47 35.24
N LEU A 660 20.94 -21.52 35.88
CA LEU A 660 20.27 -21.75 37.16
C LEU A 660 19.11 -22.76 37.02
N ASP A 661 18.33 -22.67 35.94
CA ASP A 661 17.27 -23.64 35.65
C ASP A 661 17.82 -25.05 35.37
N LEU A 662 18.90 -25.14 34.58
CA LEU A 662 19.61 -26.40 34.34
C LEU A 662 20.16 -27.01 35.64
N ALA A 663 20.67 -26.18 36.56
CA ALA A 663 21.16 -26.63 37.86
C ALA A 663 20.02 -27.09 38.78
N ASN A 664 18.87 -26.42 38.78
CA ASN A 664 17.70 -26.86 39.54
C ASN A 664 17.22 -28.25 39.10
N THR A 665 17.37 -28.58 37.82
CA THR A 665 16.95 -29.87 37.25
C THR A 665 17.99 -30.97 37.46
N ASN A 666 19.28 -30.65 37.34
CA ASN A 666 20.38 -31.63 37.32
C ASN A 666 21.26 -31.66 38.59
N GLY A 667 20.98 -30.79 39.57
CA GLY A 667 21.67 -30.65 40.85
C GLY A 667 22.55 -29.40 40.93
N ASP A 668 22.66 -28.83 42.14
CA ASP A 668 23.28 -27.51 42.41
C ASP A 668 24.72 -27.31 41.89
N THR A 669 25.48 -28.39 41.67
CA THR A 669 26.86 -28.32 41.15
C THR A 669 26.94 -28.29 39.62
N PHE A 670 25.81 -28.43 38.92
CA PHE A 670 25.77 -28.48 37.45
C PHE A 670 26.05 -27.09 36.86
N GLY A 671 27.12 -26.97 36.06
CA GLY A 671 27.53 -25.70 35.46
C GLY A 671 28.01 -24.64 36.46
N GLU A 672 28.51 -25.03 37.64
CA GLU A 672 28.96 -24.07 38.67
C GLU A 672 30.09 -23.16 38.13
N ASP A 673 30.99 -23.71 37.30
CA ASP A 673 32.12 -22.97 36.75
C ASP A 673 31.68 -21.87 35.79
N ILE A 674 30.72 -22.14 34.90
CA ILE A 674 30.20 -21.12 33.97
C ILE A 674 29.34 -20.09 34.70
N GLN A 675 28.54 -20.50 35.70
CA GLN A 675 27.80 -19.55 36.54
C GLN A 675 28.72 -18.57 37.27
N ARG A 676 29.87 -19.06 37.78
CA ARG A 676 30.90 -18.22 38.40
C ARG A 676 31.56 -17.27 37.38
N GLN A 677 31.86 -17.74 36.18
CA GLN A 677 32.43 -16.91 35.11
C GLN A 677 31.48 -15.79 34.68
N LEU A 678 30.19 -16.09 34.56
CA LEU A 678 29.14 -15.12 34.27
C LEU A 678 28.78 -14.22 35.46
N SER A 679 29.34 -14.48 36.66
CA SER A 679 28.97 -13.76 37.89
C SER A 679 27.47 -13.82 38.20
N CYS A 680 26.85 -14.98 38.00
CA CYS A 680 25.44 -15.20 38.32
C CYS A 680 25.21 -15.06 39.83
N SER A 681 24.19 -14.31 40.21
CA SER A 681 23.71 -14.24 41.60
C SER A 681 22.52 -15.19 41.75
N PRO A 682 22.43 -15.98 42.83
CA PRO A 682 21.27 -16.82 43.12
C PRO A 682 19.97 -16.03 43.29
#